data_AF-A0AAQ4FHK3-F1
#
_entry.id   AF-A0AAQ4FHK3-F1
#
_cell.length_a   1.000
_cell.length_b   1.000
_cell.length_c   1.000
_cell.angle_alpha   90.00
_cell.angle_beta   90.00
_cell.angle_gamma   90.00
#
_symmetry.space_group_name_H-M   'P 1'
#
loop_
_entity.id
_entity.type
_entity.pdbx_description
1 polymer ?
#
loop_
_entity_poly.entity_id
_entity_poly.type
_entity_poly.pdbx_seq_one_letter_code
_entity_poly.pdbx_strand_id
1 'polypeptide(L)'
;MSTIIGRTISNNKRTTLTIIAGAAALAIVSLIIFLTVSRGLSNTREFCRTEDCVRHTTLLTQYLDSTRDPCNNFRDYVCSAWHSSSDYSEQVTSVMDSLRYSWYKDFKDILMQGSLKIPAGRKPLAMYDMCISGYKSGASQLTPFLEFLKRGELTWPEPPRVLFEPLSLAVYLAYRWQSPFWISVSVLEPTSSGKRRILVSPGLYLPIARKQHRNARLTYVKYWELFLVHLYPDATTRPPINVTDVENVRDVERDISESIYSVISSGKMQPALFPFGELRKHVPIASDYLVVSDMALIRTLAELLVKYTARQLNRHLIWLMVQYYSPLAGYEFLKIYYGSERKAAKYLLAYCAHRVEVSYKALVLALGFYSLFTAQDIRTIDTGFDTLVTEAVKKIDSCKWMDKESKVRATRKLTAVKKALWPPAPVLDKDELERVYAKFPEKADTFFRYWALASIAAVRAKWTREYLEAFRLRWNNLPDYVGYDYVLNSVELAIAVATPPAYYRNGTKAMLYGGLLFLMAMQLVRAIDTEGVRWTPDGTAIDTILTESTHTTYLEKASCNIGAGNRSVFPEIPALDITYSALMTSHLLEETEALPLSQDLPADKVFFMTAVAKQLFSTRKFCVTEDCVRHTTLLTKYLDPNRDPCENFSAYVCSAWYTSSDHSEQVTSVLDSLRFSWYQHFRDILLQGALKIPAGEKPLAMYDMCSTGYKSGASQRASFLEFLKSHKLTWPEPPAQLHEPLGLIIYLAYKWQSPSWVSVRVLEPAPSGQQRILVSPGLYMPIVRKQHQNIKLTYVKYWELFLVHLYPDATARPRINVTDVENVRDVEGDILEAIDSVMRSAKMQPALFLFSEISHHVPSASASVWVDGFQRGLSLEPKLTSQDYLAVSDLSLIITVAELLAKYNVRQLNIHMIWLLVQYHSLFAGYEFLKIHYGSERKAMTYLPAYCAHRVEVSYKVLVVALGFHSLFTEQDRSTIDIGFDSLVTAAVKKINSAEWMDKESKVRVSTKLAAVKKALWPPAAVLDRDELERIYANFPGKAESFFEYWILASTAAAKYKKTREYLEAFRLRWNNLPDYIGYNYVVNSVELAIAAATPPSYYRNGTKAMLYGGLLFLMATQLVRAIDAEGLKWTSNGTVVNSILTDSTYAKFQAKASCNNGMENSSVFPEIPALDITYSALKNSYLLDEREPLPLREDLPAEKVFFMTVCYLTCANPSGHYPFAADCNKLVQNSKSFARVFNCPKGSKMNPVEKCSFFT
;
A
#
# COMPACT_ATOMS: atom_id res chain seq x y z
N MET A 1 -26.13 96.44 49.29
CA MET A 1 -25.29 97.65 49.28
C MET A 1 -24.20 97.41 48.25
N SER A 2 -24.35 97.95 47.05
CA SER A 2 -23.91 99.30 46.66
C SER A 2 -22.40 99.44 46.65
N THR A 3 -21.95 100.20 45.63
CA THR A 3 -20.64 100.82 45.43
C THR A 3 -19.46 100.00 44.88
N ILE A 4 -19.10 100.38 43.64
CA ILE A 4 -17.75 100.85 43.25
C ILE A 4 -16.64 99.79 43.05
N ILE A 5 -16.36 99.60 41.75
CA ILE A 5 -15.04 99.48 41.10
C ILE A 5 -14.19 98.23 41.37
N GLY A 6 -14.01 97.45 40.31
CA GLY A 6 -12.84 96.61 40.13
C GLY A 6 -12.96 95.73 38.88
N ARG A 7 -12.48 96.20 37.73
CA ARG A 7 -12.29 95.39 36.52
C ARG A 7 -11.38 94.19 36.81
N THR A 8 -11.94 93.04 37.16
CA THR A 8 -11.43 91.69 36.89
C THR A 8 -12.49 90.71 37.43
N ILE A 9 -12.55 89.48 36.92
CA ILE A 9 -13.54 88.45 37.31
C ILE A 9 -14.89 88.54 36.56
N SER A 10 -14.85 88.63 35.22
CA SER A 10 -16.02 88.31 34.37
C SER A 10 -15.68 87.43 33.16
N ASN A 11 -14.50 86.82 33.13
CA ASN A 11 -14.12 85.86 32.07
C ASN A 11 -13.83 84.44 32.59
N ASN A 12 -13.89 84.18 33.90
CA ASN A 12 -13.46 82.86 34.40
C ASN A 12 -14.57 81.80 34.48
N LYS A 13 -15.86 82.13 34.63
CA LYS A 13 -16.90 81.07 34.70
C LYS A 13 -17.15 80.39 33.37
N ARG A 14 -17.18 81.13 32.25
CA ARG A 14 -17.29 80.52 30.92
C ARG A 14 -16.07 79.68 30.61
N THR A 15 -14.86 80.22 30.76
CA THR A 15 -13.61 79.50 30.48
C THR A 15 -13.41 78.28 31.38
N THR A 16 -13.80 78.36 32.67
CA THR A 16 -13.77 77.20 33.57
C THR A 16 -14.82 76.15 33.19
N LEU A 17 -16.03 76.55 32.76
CA LEU A 17 -17.01 75.60 32.22
C LEU A 17 -16.55 74.97 30.90
N THR A 18 -15.89 75.71 30.01
CA THR A 18 -15.37 75.15 28.75
C THR A 18 -14.21 74.20 29.00
N ILE A 19 -13.35 74.49 29.98
CA ILE A 19 -12.24 73.60 30.39
C ILE A 19 -12.79 72.34 31.07
N ILE A 20 -13.80 72.46 31.95
CA ILE A 20 -14.45 71.31 32.60
C ILE A 20 -15.21 70.47 31.56
N ALA A 21 -15.92 71.09 30.62
CA ALA A 21 -16.61 70.39 29.54
C ALA A 21 -15.61 69.71 28.57
N GLY A 22 -14.47 70.36 28.27
CA GLY A 22 -13.40 69.78 27.48
C GLY A 22 -12.71 68.61 28.18
N ALA A 23 -12.44 68.73 29.49
CA ALA A 23 -11.87 67.65 30.30
C ALA A 23 -12.86 66.49 30.48
N ALA A 24 -14.16 66.77 30.65
CA ALA A 24 -15.20 65.75 30.69
C ALA A 24 -15.35 65.04 29.33
N ALA A 25 -15.29 65.77 28.22
CA ALA A 25 -15.32 65.19 26.88
C ALA A 25 -14.07 64.33 26.60
N LEU A 26 -12.88 64.78 27.01
CA LEU A 26 -11.64 63.98 26.90
C LEU A 26 -11.67 62.75 27.82
N ALA A 27 -12.24 62.86 29.02
CA ALA A 27 -12.43 61.73 29.92
C ALA A 27 -13.45 60.73 29.37
N ILE A 28 -14.55 61.20 28.76
CA ILE A 28 -15.54 60.35 28.09
C ILE A 28 -14.94 59.68 26.86
N VAL A 29 -14.17 60.40 26.04
CA VAL A 29 -13.48 59.82 24.87
C VAL A 29 -12.42 58.83 25.32
N SER A 30 -11.64 59.13 26.36
CA SER A 30 -10.66 58.21 26.93
C SER A 30 -11.32 57.00 27.58
N LEU A 31 -12.49 57.17 28.21
CA LEU A 31 -13.30 56.08 28.76
C LEU A 31 -13.94 55.25 27.65
N ILE A 32 -14.39 55.84 26.54
CA ILE A 32 -14.90 55.13 25.38
C ILE A 32 -13.77 54.39 24.68
N ILE A 33 -12.60 54.99 24.49
CA ILE A 33 -11.40 54.33 23.98
C ILE A 33 -10.99 53.22 24.95
N PHE A 34 -10.96 53.47 26.25
CA PHE A 34 -10.64 52.46 27.25
C PHE A 34 -11.69 51.35 27.24
N LEU A 35 -12.98 51.62 27.10
CA LEU A 35 -14.07 50.63 27.04
C LEU A 35 -14.13 49.88 25.70
N THR A 36 -13.72 50.51 24.59
CA THR A 36 -13.64 49.87 23.26
C THR A 36 -12.36 49.08 23.11
N VAL A 37 -11.23 49.56 23.65
CA VAL A 37 -9.98 48.82 23.77
C VAL A 37 -10.13 47.71 24.80
N SER A 38 -10.80 47.93 25.94
CA SER A 38 -11.06 46.88 26.92
C SER A 38 -12.16 45.92 26.50
N ARG A 39 -13.16 46.29 25.67
CA ARG A 39 -14.04 45.32 24.96
C ARG A 39 -13.32 44.60 23.82
N GLY A 40 -12.39 45.28 23.14
CA GLY A 40 -11.48 44.67 22.17
C GLY A 40 -10.50 43.68 22.83
N LEU A 41 -10.12 43.93 24.09
CA LEU A 41 -9.28 43.06 24.93
C LEU A 41 -10.11 42.04 25.74
N SER A 42 -11.38 42.29 26.04
CA SER A 42 -12.27 41.36 26.79
C SER A 42 -13.01 40.37 25.88
N ASN A 43 -12.86 40.49 24.56
CA ASN A 43 -13.11 39.38 23.64
C ASN A 43 -11.91 38.40 23.61
N THR A 44 -11.14 38.34 24.70
CA THR A 44 -10.29 37.20 24.99
C THR A 44 -11.20 36.05 25.38
N ARG A 45 -11.54 35.20 24.40
CA ARG A 45 -12.16 33.89 24.66
C ARG A 45 -11.42 33.23 25.82
N GLU A 46 -12.15 32.88 26.89
CA GLU A 46 -11.55 32.30 28.09
C GLU A 46 -10.92 30.94 27.74
N PHE A 47 -9.61 30.82 27.90
CA PHE A 47 -8.88 29.60 27.54
C PHE A 47 -9.16 28.50 28.58
N CYS A 48 -9.37 27.26 28.13
CA CYS A 48 -9.51 26.12 29.04
C CYS A 48 -8.20 25.89 29.82
N ARG A 49 -8.25 25.98 31.15
CA ARG A 49 -7.08 25.84 32.05
C ARG A 49 -7.10 24.57 32.90
N THR A 50 -8.02 23.65 32.63
CA THR A 50 -8.03 22.35 33.31
C THR A 50 -6.75 21.59 32.99
N GLU A 51 -6.32 20.72 33.91
CA GLU A 51 -5.12 19.89 33.72
C GLU A 51 -5.19 19.08 32.42
N ASP A 52 -6.37 18.56 32.08
CA ASP A 52 -6.64 17.84 30.84
C ASP A 52 -6.43 18.70 29.58
N CYS A 53 -6.90 19.95 29.59
CA CYS A 53 -6.71 20.88 28.49
C CYS A 53 -5.24 21.23 28.30
N VAL A 54 -4.52 21.54 29.39
CA VAL A 54 -3.08 21.84 29.33
C VAL A 54 -2.30 20.62 28.83
N ARG A 55 -2.63 19.41 29.30
CA ARG A 55 -1.97 18.17 28.88
C ARG A 55 -2.22 17.85 27.40
N HIS A 56 -3.45 17.96 26.91
CA HIS A 56 -3.77 17.70 25.51
C HIS A 56 -3.16 18.73 24.57
N THR A 57 -3.20 20.02 24.94
CA THR A 57 -2.55 21.08 24.15
C THR A 57 -1.04 20.89 24.14
N THR A 58 -0.41 20.51 25.26
CA THR A 58 1.04 20.21 25.29
C THR A 58 1.40 19.05 24.36
N LEU A 59 0.63 17.95 24.37
CA LEU A 59 0.80 16.81 23.46
C LEU A 59 0.61 17.21 21.99
N LEU A 60 -0.47 17.92 21.67
CA LEU A 60 -0.70 18.46 20.32
C LEU A 60 0.46 19.36 19.91
N THR A 61 0.89 20.33 20.72
CA THR A 61 1.99 21.24 20.39
C THR A 61 3.33 20.53 20.20
N GLN A 62 3.57 19.40 20.88
CA GLN A 62 4.76 18.57 20.67
C GLN A 62 4.77 17.81 19.34
N TYR A 63 3.60 17.39 18.82
CA TYR A 63 3.48 16.67 17.55
C TYR A 63 3.12 17.56 16.37
N LEU A 64 2.64 18.77 16.69
CA LEU A 64 2.37 19.85 15.77
C LEU A 64 3.68 20.34 15.17
N ASP A 65 3.88 20.02 13.91
CA ASP A 65 4.91 20.67 13.14
C ASP A 65 4.30 21.96 12.58
N SER A 66 4.46 23.08 13.29
CA SER A 66 3.95 24.40 12.87
C SER A 66 4.59 24.93 11.58
N THR A 67 5.52 24.18 10.98
CA THR A 67 6.13 24.44 9.67
C THR A 67 5.40 23.74 8.52
N ARG A 68 4.57 22.72 8.80
CA ARG A 68 3.51 22.23 7.90
C ARG A 68 2.31 23.16 8.07
N ASP A 69 1.53 23.49 7.03
CA ASP A 69 0.23 24.12 7.30
C ASP A 69 -0.87 23.06 7.50
N PRO A 70 -1.72 23.24 8.55
CA PRO A 70 -2.76 22.30 8.95
C PRO A 70 -3.67 21.96 7.84
N CYS A 71 -4.01 23.00 7.14
CA CYS A 71 -4.99 22.89 6.17
C CYS A 71 -4.29 21.99 5.11
N ASN A 72 -3.00 22.15 4.77
CA ASN A 72 -2.34 21.36 3.71
C ASN A 72 -1.95 19.93 3.95
N ASN A 73 -1.82 19.42 5.14
CA ASN A 73 -1.89 17.98 5.37
C ASN A 73 -2.06 17.98 6.83
N PHE A 74 -3.32 17.99 7.17
CA PHE A 74 -3.73 18.05 8.53
C PHE A 74 -3.08 16.92 9.33
N ARG A 75 -2.86 15.74 8.70
CA ARG A 75 -2.11 14.64 9.31
C ARG A 75 -0.65 14.98 9.57
N ASP A 76 0.12 15.54 8.64
CA ASP A 76 1.53 15.87 8.87
C ASP A 76 1.69 17.12 9.74
N TYR A 77 0.80 18.11 9.63
CA TYR A 77 0.75 19.21 10.58
C TYR A 77 0.53 18.74 11.99
N VAL A 78 -0.42 17.83 12.22
CA VAL A 78 -0.75 17.32 13.55
C VAL A 78 0.20 16.21 14.02
N CYS A 79 0.80 15.41 13.12
CA CYS A 79 1.48 14.16 13.46
C CYS A 79 2.93 14.03 12.92
N SER A 80 3.48 14.94 12.10
CA SER A 80 4.81 14.70 11.49
C SER A 80 5.98 14.79 12.46
N ALA A 81 5.88 15.59 13.52
CA ALA A 81 6.88 15.63 14.59
C ALA A 81 6.80 14.41 15.54
N TRP A 82 5.75 13.59 15.45
CA TRP A 82 5.64 12.33 16.20
C TRP A 82 6.80 11.38 15.88
N HIS A 83 7.17 11.24 14.60
CA HIS A 83 8.23 10.33 14.14
C HIS A 83 9.66 10.78 14.49
N SER A 84 9.85 12.05 14.83
CA SER A 84 11.12 12.66 15.27
C SER A 84 11.19 12.90 16.78
N SER A 85 10.08 12.80 17.50
CA SER A 85 10.01 12.96 18.96
C SER A 85 10.68 11.80 19.72
N SER A 86 11.15 12.04 20.96
CA SER A 86 11.71 11.01 21.84
C SER A 86 10.73 9.88 22.21
N ASP A 87 9.44 10.04 21.88
CA ASP A 87 8.37 9.06 22.11
C ASP A 87 8.28 7.98 21.01
N TYR A 88 8.81 8.22 19.80
CA TYR A 88 8.94 7.18 18.77
C TYR A 88 10.07 6.22 19.13
N SER A 89 9.69 5.08 19.72
CA SER A 89 10.61 3.97 20.00
C SER A 89 10.18 2.73 19.22
N GLU A 90 11.05 1.71 19.15
CA GLU A 90 10.72 0.39 18.57
C GLU A 90 9.41 -0.25 19.10
N GLN A 91 8.77 0.29 20.16
CA GLN A 91 7.57 -0.25 20.81
C GLN A 91 6.27 0.55 20.59
N VAL A 92 6.34 1.80 20.11
CA VAL A 92 5.17 2.68 19.96
C VAL A 92 5.22 3.29 18.56
N THR A 93 4.42 2.74 17.63
CA THR A 93 4.41 3.12 16.21
C THR A 93 3.22 4.00 15.82
N SER A 94 2.24 4.16 16.72
CA SER A 94 1.03 4.99 16.54
C SER A 94 0.50 5.50 17.88
N VAL A 95 -0.40 6.50 17.83
CA VAL A 95 -1.11 7.00 19.02
C VAL A 95 -1.98 5.91 19.65
N MET A 96 -2.57 5.01 18.86
CA MET A 96 -3.33 3.86 19.38
C MET A 96 -2.43 2.83 20.08
N ASP A 97 -1.17 2.65 19.64
CA ASP A 97 -0.20 1.81 20.37
C ASP A 97 0.16 2.42 21.74
N SER A 98 0.08 3.73 21.89
CA SER A 98 0.30 4.41 23.19
C SER A 98 -0.81 4.12 24.20
N LEU A 99 -2.08 3.99 23.75
CA LEU A 99 -3.20 3.55 24.59
C LEU A 99 -2.99 2.13 25.10
N ARG A 100 -2.57 1.22 24.21
CA ARG A 100 -2.25 -0.16 24.56
C ARG A 100 -1.11 -0.24 25.57
N TYR A 101 -0.08 0.59 25.40
CA TYR A 101 1.05 0.66 26.34
C TYR A 101 0.65 1.24 27.71
N SER A 102 -0.15 2.32 27.74
CA SER A 102 -0.65 2.91 28.99
C SER A 102 -1.55 1.95 29.75
N TRP A 103 -2.48 1.28 29.06
CA TRP A 103 -3.35 0.26 29.65
C TRP A 103 -2.56 -0.83 30.40
N TYR A 104 -1.48 -1.34 29.80
CA TYR A 104 -0.64 -2.35 30.43
C TYR A 104 0.29 -1.82 31.52
N LYS A 105 0.66 -0.54 31.48
CA LYS A 105 1.42 0.13 32.53
C LYS A 105 0.56 0.36 33.78
N ASP A 106 -0.66 0.83 33.58
CA ASP A 106 -1.60 1.19 34.65
C ASP A 106 -2.44 -0.02 35.13
N PHE A 107 -2.26 -1.17 34.48
CA PHE A 107 -3.01 -2.40 34.71
C PHE A 107 -3.02 -2.83 36.18
N LYS A 108 -1.87 -2.73 36.86
CA LYS A 108 -1.80 -3.09 38.29
C LYS A 108 -2.68 -2.18 39.14
N ASP A 109 -2.68 -0.88 38.87
CA ASP A 109 -3.47 0.09 39.64
C ASP A 109 -4.96 -0.12 39.41
N ILE A 110 -5.39 -0.46 38.19
CA ILE A 110 -6.77 -0.83 37.87
C ILE A 110 -7.20 -2.08 38.67
N LEU A 111 -6.31 -3.06 38.81
CA LEU A 111 -6.58 -4.26 39.62
C LEU A 111 -6.57 -3.97 41.13
N MET A 112 -5.76 -3.01 41.60
CA MET A 112 -5.66 -2.63 43.01
C MET A 112 -6.77 -1.68 43.47
N GLN A 113 -7.28 -0.81 42.60
CA GLN A 113 -8.29 0.20 42.95
C GLN A 113 -9.64 -0.39 43.39
N GLY A 114 -9.87 -1.70 43.19
CA GLY A 114 -10.76 -2.49 44.04
C GLY A 114 -12.23 -2.05 44.08
N SER A 115 -12.71 -1.37 43.03
CA SER A 115 -14.07 -0.82 42.96
C SER A 115 -15.16 -1.91 43.01
N LEU A 116 -14.83 -3.13 42.55
CA LEU A 116 -15.63 -4.33 42.74
C LEU A 116 -15.30 -4.98 44.09
N LYS A 117 -16.04 -4.56 45.13
CA LYS A 117 -16.01 -5.14 46.48
C LYS A 117 -16.64 -6.54 46.53
N ILE A 118 -16.14 -7.47 45.71
CA ILE A 118 -16.53 -8.88 45.68
C ILE A 118 -15.29 -9.78 45.83
N PRO A 119 -15.40 -10.97 46.46
CA PRO A 119 -14.27 -11.89 46.64
C PRO A 119 -13.52 -12.22 45.33
N ALA A 120 -14.25 -12.46 44.24
CA ALA A 120 -13.68 -12.75 42.93
C ALA A 120 -12.78 -11.62 42.41
N GLY A 121 -13.06 -10.37 42.78
CA GLY A 121 -12.33 -9.17 42.32
C GLY A 121 -10.83 -9.17 42.61
N ARG A 122 -10.37 -9.96 43.59
CA ARG A 122 -8.93 -10.05 43.96
C ARG A 122 -8.14 -11.07 43.16
N LYS A 123 -8.82 -12.03 42.50
CA LYS A 123 -8.17 -13.14 41.76
C LYS A 123 -7.27 -12.67 40.60
N PRO A 124 -7.63 -11.63 39.81
CA PRO A 124 -6.76 -11.12 38.75
C PRO A 124 -5.46 -10.51 39.28
N LEU A 125 -5.52 -9.73 40.37
CA LEU A 125 -4.36 -9.10 40.99
C LEU A 125 -3.39 -10.17 41.53
N ALA A 126 -3.92 -11.19 42.21
CA ALA A 126 -3.12 -12.29 42.74
C ALA A 126 -2.33 -13.00 41.62
N MET A 127 -2.99 -13.26 40.47
CA MET A 127 -2.33 -13.86 39.32
C MET A 127 -1.27 -12.93 38.68
N TYR A 128 -1.55 -11.63 38.61
CA TYR A 128 -0.60 -10.62 38.09
C TYR A 128 0.67 -10.53 38.94
N ASP A 129 0.51 -10.39 40.26
CA ASP A 129 1.65 -10.28 41.18
C ASP A 129 2.51 -11.56 41.19
N MET A 130 1.88 -12.72 41.03
CA MET A 130 2.60 -13.99 40.94
C MET A 130 3.40 -14.13 39.64
N CYS A 131 2.91 -13.56 38.53
CA CYS A 131 3.68 -13.45 37.28
C CYS A 131 4.96 -12.65 37.51
N ILE A 132 4.82 -11.41 38.00
CA ILE A 132 5.92 -10.47 38.16
C ILE A 132 6.94 -10.98 39.19
N SER A 133 6.49 -11.50 40.32
CA SER A 133 7.35 -12.04 41.37
C SER A 133 8.01 -13.37 40.96
N GLY A 134 7.34 -14.21 40.18
CA GLY A 134 7.88 -15.48 39.67
C GLY A 134 9.13 -15.30 38.81
N TYR A 135 9.17 -14.26 37.96
CA TYR A 135 10.39 -13.94 37.20
C TYR A 135 11.50 -13.32 38.06
N LYS A 136 11.15 -12.53 39.08
CA LYS A 136 12.12 -11.87 39.97
C LYS A 136 12.79 -12.82 40.97
N SER A 137 12.04 -13.81 41.45
CA SER A 137 12.50 -14.79 42.44
C SER A 137 13.23 -15.99 41.82
N GLY A 138 13.24 -16.13 40.49
CA GLY A 138 13.85 -17.26 39.80
C GLY A 138 13.16 -18.60 40.08
N ALA A 139 11.93 -18.59 40.62
CA ALA A 139 11.18 -19.79 40.92
C ALA A 139 11.04 -20.67 39.66
N SER A 140 11.41 -21.95 39.76
CA SER A 140 11.40 -22.87 38.61
C SER A 140 9.96 -23.19 38.21
N GLN A 141 9.44 -22.47 37.22
CA GLN A 141 8.13 -22.75 36.60
C GLN A 141 8.23 -23.79 35.47
N LEU A 142 9.45 -24.28 35.23
CA LEU A 142 9.77 -25.24 34.18
C LEU A 142 9.16 -26.62 34.47
N THR A 143 9.25 -27.12 35.71
CA THR A 143 8.71 -28.45 36.06
C THR A 143 7.19 -28.53 35.86
N PRO A 144 6.36 -27.58 36.36
CA PRO A 144 4.93 -27.56 36.08
C PRO A 144 4.61 -27.46 34.58
N PHE A 145 5.42 -26.73 33.80
CA PHE A 145 5.24 -26.63 32.35
C PHE A 145 5.54 -27.97 31.64
N LEU A 146 6.62 -28.65 31.99
CA LEU A 146 6.95 -29.96 31.43
C LEU A 146 5.94 -31.04 31.82
N GLU A 147 5.48 -31.05 33.08
CA GLU A 147 4.40 -31.95 33.52
C GLU A 147 3.10 -31.69 32.75
N PHE A 148 2.79 -30.43 32.48
CA PHE A 148 1.62 -30.05 31.71
C PHE A 148 1.68 -30.58 30.27
N LEU A 149 2.83 -30.43 29.58
CA LEU A 149 3.04 -31.01 28.26
C LEU A 149 2.93 -32.55 28.30
N LYS A 150 3.50 -33.18 29.33
CA LYS A 150 3.47 -34.64 29.50
C LYS A 150 2.04 -35.17 29.73
N ARG A 151 1.25 -34.52 30.58
CA ARG A 151 -0.16 -34.89 30.85
C ARG A 151 -1.07 -34.66 29.66
N GLY A 152 -0.77 -33.67 28.83
CA GLY A 152 -1.50 -33.43 27.59
C GLY A 152 -1.10 -34.36 26.44
N GLU A 153 -0.09 -35.21 26.63
CA GLU A 153 0.57 -35.96 25.55
C GLU A 153 1.12 -35.07 24.44
N LEU A 154 1.55 -33.84 24.78
CA LEU A 154 2.08 -32.81 23.86
C LEU A 154 3.58 -32.55 24.11
N THR A 155 4.33 -33.59 24.44
CA THR A 155 5.78 -33.47 24.71
C THR A 155 6.56 -33.01 23.47
N TRP A 156 7.70 -32.36 23.70
CA TRP A 156 8.60 -31.88 22.66
C TRP A 156 10.06 -32.06 23.12
N PRO A 157 11.01 -32.44 22.24
CA PRO A 157 10.91 -32.59 20.78
C PRO A 157 10.43 -33.98 20.32
N GLU A 158 10.24 -34.91 21.26
CA GLU A 158 9.74 -36.26 20.95
C GLU A 158 8.28 -36.23 20.47
N PRO A 159 7.92 -37.05 19.48
CA PRO A 159 6.56 -37.08 18.95
C PRO A 159 5.54 -37.53 20.02
N PRO A 160 4.30 -37.03 19.95
CA PRO A 160 3.24 -37.44 20.87
C PRO A 160 2.94 -38.94 20.70
N ARG A 161 2.62 -39.63 21.80
CA ARG A 161 2.30 -41.08 21.78
C ARG A 161 1.04 -41.38 20.96
N VAL A 162 0.04 -40.50 21.08
CA VAL A 162 -1.18 -40.54 20.27
C VAL A 162 -1.11 -39.42 19.23
N LEU A 163 -1.22 -39.82 17.95
CA LEU A 163 -1.22 -38.88 16.85
C LEU A 163 -2.65 -38.35 16.64
N PHE A 164 -2.89 -37.09 17.05
CA PHE A 164 -4.16 -36.40 16.82
C PHE A 164 -4.37 -36.09 15.33
N GLU A 165 -5.63 -36.04 14.89
CA GLU A 165 -5.95 -35.39 13.62
C GLU A 165 -5.66 -33.88 13.77
N PRO A 166 -4.89 -33.25 12.86
CA PRO A 166 -4.33 -31.92 13.14
C PRO A 166 -5.37 -30.80 13.23
N LEU A 167 -6.49 -30.87 12.50
CA LEU A 167 -7.57 -29.89 12.64
C LEU A 167 -8.27 -30.05 13.99
N SER A 168 -8.48 -31.29 14.42
CA SER A 168 -9.02 -31.61 15.74
C SER A 168 -8.10 -31.12 16.85
N LEU A 169 -6.77 -31.23 16.68
CA LEU A 169 -5.80 -30.64 17.60
C LEU A 169 -5.83 -29.11 17.57
N ALA A 170 -5.92 -28.47 16.40
CA ALA A 170 -6.03 -27.01 16.28
C ALA A 170 -7.32 -26.48 16.92
N VAL A 171 -8.47 -27.13 16.68
CA VAL A 171 -9.75 -26.84 17.34
C VAL A 171 -9.63 -27.08 18.84
N TYR A 172 -9.00 -28.18 19.28
CA TYR A 172 -8.79 -28.48 20.69
C TYR A 172 -7.93 -27.42 21.37
N LEU A 173 -6.85 -26.95 20.74
CA LEU A 173 -5.99 -25.87 21.25
C LEU A 173 -6.73 -24.52 21.28
N ALA A 174 -7.46 -24.17 20.22
CA ALA A 174 -8.25 -22.95 20.15
C ALA A 174 -9.39 -22.94 21.19
N TYR A 175 -10.08 -24.07 21.33
CA TYR A 175 -11.24 -24.24 22.20
C TYR A 175 -10.84 -24.41 23.66
N ARG A 176 -9.99 -25.40 23.97
CA ARG A 176 -9.68 -25.84 25.33
C ARG A 176 -8.62 -24.99 26.02
N TRP A 177 -7.70 -24.42 25.24
CA TRP A 177 -6.49 -23.77 25.75
C TRP A 177 -6.39 -22.28 25.39
N GLN A 178 -7.40 -21.73 24.70
CA GLN A 178 -7.40 -20.36 24.19
C GLN A 178 -6.12 -20.05 23.40
N SER A 179 -5.57 -21.06 22.72
CA SER A 179 -4.41 -20.94 21.84
C SER A 179 -4.92 -21.06 20.42
N PRO A 180 -5.35 -19.95 19.79
CA PRO A 180 -5.95 -20.00 18.47
C PRO A 180 -4.86 -20.22 17.42
N PHE A 181 -4.13 -21.34 17.47
CA PHE A 181 -3.14 -21.68 16.47
C PHE A 181 -3.89 -22.13 15.22
N TRP A 182 -3.63 -21.42 14.13
CA TRP A 182 -4.32 -21.52 12.83
C TRP A 182 -5.76 -20.99 12.81
N ILE A 183 -6.59 -21.32 13.81
CA ILE A 183 -8.00 -20.91 13.90
C ILE A 183 -8.40 -20.38 15.28
N SER A 184 -9.41 -19.54 15.29
CA SER A 184 -10.16 -19.06 16.44
C SER A 184 -11.62 -19.50 16.31
N VAL A 185 -12.27 -19.83 17.42
CA VAL A 185 -13.66 -20.30 17.45
C VAL A 185 -14.45 -19.49 18.48
N SER A 186 -15.64 -18.99 18.11
CA SER A 186 -16.54 -18.19 18.96
C SER A 186 -18.01 -18.58 18.77
N VAL A 187 -18.88 -18.33 19.75
CA VAL A 187 -20.34 -18.62 19.66
C VAL A 187 -21.10 -17.31 19.50
N LEU A 188 -22.18 -17.29 18.71
CA LEU A 188 -22.98 -16.09 18.40
C LEU A 188 -24.40 -16.18 18.97
N GLU A 189 -25.08 -15.01 19.07
CA GLU A 189 -26.46 -14.93 19.53
C GLU A 189 -27.42 -15.74 18.64
N PRO A 190 -28.44 -16.40 19.23
CA PRO A 190 -29.47 -17.09 18.46
C PRO A 190 -30.28 -16.12 17.58
N THR A 191 -30.81 -16.61 16.47
CA THR A 191 -31.75 -15.83 15.64
C THR A 191 -33.08 -15.61 16.37
N SER A 192 -33.92 -14.68 15.88
CA SER A 192 -35.30 -14.50 16.35
C SER A 192 -36.15 -15.79 16.27
N SER A 193 -35.75 -16.74 15.42
CA SER A 193 -36.30 -18.10 15.31
C SER A 193 -35.68 -19.14 16.27
N GLY A 194 -34.77 -18.74 17.15
CA GLY A 194 -34.19 -19.57 18.22
C GLY A 194 -32.99 -20.45 17.84
N LYS A 195 -32.43 -20.34 16.64
CA LYS A 195 -31.35 -21.22 16.16
C LYS A 195 -29.95 -20.74 16.58
N ARG A 196 -29.08 -21.67 16.99
CA ARG A 196 -27.70 -21.40 17.46
C ARG A 196 -26.72 -21.22 16.30
N ARG A 197 -25.67 -20.40 16.51
CA ARG A 197 -24.66 -20.03 15.50
C ARG A 197 -23.24 -20.05 16.08
N ILE A 198 -22.25 -20.53 15.33
CA ILE A 198 -20.82 -20.58 15.73
C ILE A 198 -19.98 -19.84 14.69
N LEU A 199 -19.09 -18.95 15.13
CA LEU A 199 -18.09 -18.30 14.29
C LEU A 199 -16.75 -19.06 14.29
N VAL A 200 -16.18 -19.31 13.11
CA VAL A 200 -14.76 -19.70 12.94
C VAL A 200 -13.99 -18.59 12.23
N SER A 201 -12.84 -18.19 12.77
CA SER A 201 -11.99 -17.10 12.27
C SER A 201 -10.51 -17.44 12.25
N PRO A 202 -9.66 -16.69 11.53
CA PRO A 202 -8.22 -16.93 11.52
C PRO A 202 -7.62 -16.78 12.93
N GLY A 203 -6.62 -17.61 13.24
CA GLY A 203 -5.94 -17.67 14.53
C GLY A 203 -4.65 -16.83 14.63
N LEU A 204 -4.06 -16.75 15.84
CA LEU A 204 -2.87 -15.95 16.16
C LEU A 204 -1.60 -16.50 15.48
N TYR A 205 -0.74 -15.57 15.04
CA TYR A 205 0.55 -15.84 14.39
C TYR A 205 1.69 -15.08 15.13
N LEU A 206 2.81 -15.76 15.46
CA LEU A 206 3.96 -15.18 16.18
C LEU A 206 5.15 -14.88 15.25
N PRO A 207 5.24 -13.66 14.67
CA PRO A 207 6.34 -13.26 13.78
C PRO A 207 7.69 -12.99 14.49
N ILE A 208 7.78 -13.26 15.80
CA ILE A 208 8.89 -12.78 16.64
C ILE A 208 10.15 -13.65 16.49
N ALA A 209 10.02 -14.98 16.32
CA ALA A 209 11.16 -15.89 16.12
C ALA A 209 11.94 -15.61 14.83
N ARG A 210 11.23 -15.22 13.74
CA ARG A 210 11.85 -14.89 12.44
C ARG A 210 12.69 -13.62 12.46
N LYS A 211 12.26 -12.61 13.21
CA LYS A 211 12.97 -11.33 13.30
C LYS A 211 14.24 -11.47 14.16
N GLN A 212 14.19 -12.24 15.24
CA GLN A 212 15.30 -12.35 16.20
C GLN A 212 16.39 -13.34 15.81
N HIS A 213 16.04 -14.50 15.23
CA HIS A 213 17.04 -15.42 14.66
C HIS A 213 17.86 -14.73 13.55
N ARG A 214 17.19 -13.95 12.67
CA ARG A 214 17.86 -13.18 11.61
C ARG A 214 18.76 -12.07 12.16
N ASN A 215 18.34 -11.42 13.25
CA ASN A 215 19.13 -10.38 13.90
C ASN A 215 20.34 -10.93 14.67
N ALA A 216 20.24 -12.13 15.24
CA ALA A 216 21.33 -12.78 15.99
C ALA A 216 22.33 -13.54 15.09
N ARG A 217 22.08 -13.63 13.77
CA ARG A 217 22.88 -14.43 12.82
C ARG A 217 23.01 -15.92 13.23
N LEU A 218 22.06 -16.44 14.00
CA LEU A 218 22.00 -17.86 14.38
C LEU A 218 21.27 -18.66 13.29
N THR A 219 21.49 -19.97 13.21
CA THR A 219 20.71 -20.89 12.36
C THR A 219 19.48 -21.42 13.11
N TYR A 220 18.41 -21.85 12.42
CA TYR A 220 17.16 -22.30 13.08
C TYR A 220 17.38 -23.54 13.95
N VAL A 221 18.37 -24.36 13.58
CA VAL A 221 18.89 -25.48 14.40
C VAL A 221 19.51 -24.98 15.70
N LYS A 222 20.38 -23.95 15.66
CA LYS A 222 20.93 -23.32 16.87
C LYS A 222 19.84 -22.68 17.74
N TYR A 223 18.77 -22.18 17.14
CA TYR A 223 17.61 -21.65 17.87
C TYR A 223 16.86 -22.76 18.64
N TRP A 224 16.66 -23.93 18.02
CA TRP A 224 16.09 -25.10 18.70
C TRP A 224 17.00 -25.63 19.83
N GLU A 225 18.31 -25.70 19.57
CA GLU A 225 19.32 -26.07 20.58
C GLU A 225 19.26 -25.16 21.80
N LEU A 226 19.10 -23.84 21.59
CA LEU A 226 18.97 -22.87 22.69
C LEU A 226 17.75 -23.16 23.57
N PHE A 227 16.59 -23.49 23.00
CA PHE A 227 15.41 -23.88 23.79
C PHE A 227 15.63 -25.20 24.52
N LEU A 228 16.28 -26.19 23.91
CA LEU A 228 16.52 -27.50 24.53
C LEU A 228 17.49 -27.45 25.69
N VAL A 229 18.53 -26.61 25.61
CA VAL A 229 19.47 -26.38 26.71
C VAL A 229 18.75 -25.82 27.94
N HIS A 230 17.74 -24.97 27.75
CA HIS A 230 16.99 -24.34 28.85
C HIS A 230 15.81 -25.19 29.33
N LEU A 231 15.18 -25.99 28.45
CA LEU A 231 14.12 -26.93 28.83
C LEU A 231 14.68 -28.17 29.54
N TYR A 232 15.89 -28.61 29.18
CA TYR A 232 16.61 -29.75 29.77
C TYR A 232 18.04 -29.32 30.15
N PRO A 233 18.21 -28.65 31.32
CA PRO A 233 19.50 -28.15 31.77
C PRO A 233 20.53 -29.27 31.97
N ASP A 234 20.08 -30.43 32.47
CA ASP A 234 20.91 -31.62 32.62
C ASP A 234 21.13 -32.29 31.26
N ALA A 235 22.39 -32.29 30.82
CA ALA A 235 22.81 -32.87 29.55
C ALA A 235 22.52 -34.38 29.43
N THR A 236 22.43 -35.12 30.54
CA THR A 236 22.14 -36.56 30.54
C THR A 236 20.67 -36.87 30.22
N THR A 237 19.78 -35.90 30.45
CA THR A 237 18.34 -36.02 30.21
C THR A 237 17.88 -35.29 28.94
N ARG A 238 18.81 -34.61 28.24
CA ARG A 238 18.49 -33.80 27.07
C ARG A 238 18.24 -34.72 25.86
N PRO A 239 17.04 -34.65 25.24
CA PRO A 239 16.72 -35.47 24.08
C PRO A 239 17.53 -35.04 22.84
N PRO A 240 17.91 -35.98 21.95
CA PRO A 240 18.67 -35.68 20.75
C PRO A 240 17.84 -34.89 19.73
N ILE A 241 18.50 -34.01 18.98
CA ILE A 241 17.88 -33.21 17.93
C ILE A 241 18.04 -33.90 16.58
N ASN A 242 16.92 -34.17 15.91
CA ASN A 242 16.95 -34.56 14.51
C ASN A 242 16.82 -33.30 13.62
N VAL A 243 17.87 -33.00 12.86
CA VAL A 243 17.94 -31.83 11.98
C VAL A 243 16.80 -31.85 10.94
N THR A 244 16.43 -33.03 10.43
CA THR A 244 15.33 -33.18 9.48
C THR A 244 13.98 -32.82 10.11
N ASP A 245 13.75 -33.16 11.38
CA ASP A 245 12.52 -32.78 12.10
C ASP A 245 12.45 -31.27 12.33
N VAL A 246 13.60 -30.64 12.61
CA VAL A 246 13.72 -29.18 12.78
C VAL A 246 13.40 -28.47 11.46
N GLU A 247 13.94 -28.97 10.34
CA GLU A 247 13.69 -28.42 9.00
C GLU A 247 12.23 -28.61 8.57
N ASN A 248 11.62 -29.75 8.92
CA ASN A 248 10.19 -29.99 8.67
C ASN A 248 9.30 -29.00 9.42
N VAL A 249 9.55 -28.77 10.71
CA VAL A 249 8.75 -27.80 11.48
C VAL A 249 9.00 -26.37 11.00
N ARG A 250 10.23 -26.04 10.59
CA ARG A 250 10.55 -24.75 9.94
C ARG A 250 9.73 -24.56 8.67
N ASP A 251 9.59 -25.61 7.86
CA ASP A 251 8.88 -25.58 6.59
C ASP A 251 7.36 -25.47 6.77
N VAL A 252 6.79 -26.21 7.74
CA VAL A 252 5.37 -26.06 8.12
C VAL A 252 5.09 -24.66 8.66
N GLU A 253 5.89 -24.18 9.62
CA GLU A 253 5.73 -22.83 10.19
C GLU A 253 5.69 -21.79 9.08
N ARG A 254 6.51 -22.01 8.06
CA ARG A 254 6.78 -21.09 7.00
C ARG A 254 5.70 -20.96 5.97
N ASP A 255 5.05 -22.06 5.61
CA ASP A 255 3.90 -22.08 4.70
C ASP A 255 2.66 -21.56 5.42
N ILE A 256 2.44 -21.99 6.68
CA ILE A 256 1.33 -21.50 7.52
C ILE A 256 1.42 -19.98 7.72
N SER A 257 2.62 -19.47 7.90
CA SER A 257 2.88 -18.03 8.02
C SER A 257 2.41 -17.23 6.82
N GLU A 258 2.47 -17.79 5.62
CA GLU A 258 2.23 -17.04 4.40
C GLU A 258 0.79 -17.21 3.94
N SER A 259 0.23 -18.40 4.13
CA SER A 259 -1.16 -18.70 3.77
C SER A 259 -2.17 -18.15 4.78
N ILE A 260 -1.96 -18.28 6.10
CA ILE A 260 -2.90 -17.71 7.09
C ILE A 260 -2.73 -16.18 7.19
N TYR A 261 -1.51 -15.65 7.01
CA TYR A 261 -1.30 -14.20 6.93
C TYR A 261 -1.96 -13.60 5.69
N SER A 262 -2.03 -14.30 4.55
CA SER A 262 -2.75 -13.79 3.36
C SER A 262 -4.23 -13.60 3.59
N VAL A 263 -4.88 -14.56 4.24
CA VAL A 263 -6.27 -14.41 4.66
C VAL A 263 -6.46 -13.21 5.58
N ILE A 264 -5.64 -13.05 6.63
CA ILE A 264 -5.76 -11.92 7.60
C ILE A 264 -5.48 -10.56 6.94
N SER A 265 -4.42 -10.46 6.14
CA SER A 265 -4.01 -9.22 5.48
C SER A 265 -4.93 -8.76 4.36
N SER A 266 -5.84 -9.64 3.89
CA SER A 266 -6.74 -9.32 2.80
C SER A 266 -7.88 -8.38 3.18
N GLY A 267 -8.13 -8.21 4.49
CA GLY A 267 -9.14 -7.30 5.04
C GLY A 267 -10.60 -7.63 4.68
N LYS A 268 -10.86 -8.72 3.94
CA LYS A 268 -12.18 -9.09 3.43
C LYS A 268 -12.79 -10.24 4.21
N MET A 269 -13.14 -10.00 5.47
CA MET A 269 -13.98 -10.93 6.22
C MET A 269 -15.40 -10.92 5.63
N GLN A 270 -15.79 -11.98 4.92
CA GLN A 270 -17.16 -12.20 4.47
C GLN A 270 -17.81 -13.32 5.31
N PRO A 271 -18.72 -12.99 6.23
CA PRO A 271 -19.45 -14.00 6.98
C PRO A 271 -20.38 -14.78 6.04
N ALA A 272 -20.23 -16.10 6.00
CA ALA A 272 -21.14 -16.97 5.25
C ALA A 272 -21.77 -18.02 6.18
N LEU A 273 -23.08 -18.26 6.02
CA LEU A 273 -23.83 -19.29 6.75
C LEU A 273 -23.77 -20.61 5.98
N PHE A 274 -23.29 -21.68 6.62
CA PHE A 274 -23.22 -23.02 6.04
C PHE A 274 -24.08 -24.04 6.80
N PRO A 275 -24.74 -24.98 6.09
CA PRO A 275 -25.36 -26.17 6.70
C PRO A 275 -24.31 -27.08 7.35
N PHE A 276 -24.54 -27.47 8.60
CA PHE A 276 -23.56 -28.04 9.53
C PHE A 276 -23.12 -29.50 9.27
N GLY A 277 -23.42 -30.08 8.11
CA GLY A 277 -23.42 -31.54 7.88
C GLY A 277 -22.08 -32.26 8.04
N GLU A 278 -20.97 -31.67 7.58
CA GLU A 278 -19.66 -32.34 7.52
C GLU A 278 -18.82 -32.21 8.81
N LEU A 279 -18.95 -31.11 9.57
CA LEU A 279 -18.20 -30.87 10.80
C LEU A 279 -18.74 -31.64 12.03
N ARG A 280 -19.98 -32.14 11.95
CA ARG A 280 -20.66 -32.88 13.04
C ARG A 280 -19.95 -34.19 13.42
N LYS A 281 -19.14 -34.73 12.51
CA LYS A 281 -18.42 -36.00 12.69
C LYS A 281 -17.28 -35.88 13.72
N HIS A 282 -16.76 -34.67 13.98
CA HIS A 282 -15.48 -34.46 14.71
C HIS A 282 -15.57 -33.49 15.89
N VAL A 283 -16.63 -32.68 15.99
CA VAL A 283 -16.85 -31.76 17.12
C VAL A 283 -18.30 -31.88 17.61
N PRO A 284 -18.55 -32.23 18.88
CA PRO A 284 -19.90 -32.50 19.39
C PRO A 284 -20.60 -31.18 19.73
N ILE A 285 -20.88 -30.35 18.73
CA ILE A 285 -21.60 -29.09 18.92
C ILE A 285 -22.90 -29.14 18.12
N ALA A 286 -24.02 -29.07 18.84
CA ALA A 286 -25.36 -28.96 18.26
C ALA A 286 -25.62 -27.49 17.87
N SER A 287 -25.18 -27.11 16.67
CA SER A 287 -25.50 -25.83 16.03
C SER A 287 -26.10 -26.12 14.66
N ASP A 288 -27.16 -25.42 14.31
CA ASP A 288 -27.83 -25.63 13.01
C ASP A 288 -27.06 -24.95 11.87
N TYR A 289 -26.25 -23.93 12.20
CA TYR A 289 -25.46 -23.17 11.24
C TYR A 289 -24.05 -22.83 11.74
N LEU A 290 -23.09 -22.91 10.82
CA LEU A 290 -21.73 -22.43 11.00
C LEU A 290 -21.61 -21.09 10.29
N VAL A 291 -21.17 -20.08 11.02
CA VAL A 291 -20.75 -18.80 10.47
C VAL A 291 -19.24 -18.86 10.33
N VAL A 292 -18.73 -18.72 9.12
CA VAL A 292 -17.28 -18.64 8.91
C VAL A 292 -16.96 -17.20 8.61
N SER A 293 -16.01 -16.57 9.32
CA SER A 293 -15.69 -15.16 9.07
C SER A 293 -15.02 -14.93 7.72
N ASP A 294 -14.35 -15.96 7.20
CA ASP A 294 -13.76 -15.96 5.87
C ASP A 294 -13.63 -17.39 5.33
N MET A 295 -14.18 -17.63 4.16
CA MET A 295 -14.11 -18.92 3.48
C MET A 295 -12.71 -19.28 2.96
N ALA A 296 -11.85 -18.29 2.73
CA ALA A 296 -10.46 -18.52 2.35
C ALA A 296 -9.71 -19.29 3.46
N LEU A 297 -10.01 -19.01 4.74
CA LEU A 297 -9.42 -19.72 5.87
C LEU A 297 -9.66 -21.23 5.82
N ILE A 298 -10.91 -21.66 5.56
CA ILE A 298 -11.28 -23.07 5.56
C ILE A 298 -10.61 -23.81 4.40
N ARG A 299 -10.48 -23.15 3.24
CA ARG A 299 -9.77 -23.70 2.06
C ARG A 299 -8.27 -23.85 2.34
N THR A 300 -7.64 -22.84 2.92
CA THR A 300 -6.21 -22.89 3.28
C THR A 300 -5.90 -24.01 4.28
N LEU A 301 -6.75 -24.22 5.30
CA LEU A 301 -6.53 -25.29 6.27
C LEU A 301 -6.67 -26.67 5.65
N ALA A 302 -7.63 -26.87 4.74
CA ALA A 302 -7.78 -28.12 4.01
C ALA A 302 -6.54 -28.44 3.16
N GLU A 303 -5.96 -27.44 2.50
CA GLU A 303 -4.73 -27.60 1.71
C GLU A 303 -3.53 -27.98 2.58
N LEU A 304 -3.39 -27.39 3.78
CA LEU A 304 -2.31 -27.71 4.71
C LEU A 304 -2.44 -29.13 5.28
N LEU A 305 -3.65 -29.58 5.60
CA LEU A 305 -3.94 -30.93 6.10
C LEU A 305 -3.63 -32.02 5.06
N VAL A 306 -3.72 -31.69 3.77
CA VAL A 306 -3.36 -32.58 2.66
C VAL A 306 -1.85 -32.54 2.39
N LYS A 307 -1.23 -31.37 2.47
CA LYS A 307 0.19 -31.16 2.10
C LYS A 307 1.17 -31.80 3.09
N TYR A 308 0.86 -31.76 4.37
CA TYR A 308 1.76 -32.23 5.41
C TYR A 308 1.18 -33.43 6.15
N THR A 309 2.06 -34.35 6.54
CA THR A 309 1.62 -35.48 7.37
C THR A 309 1.10 -34.97 8.71
N ALA A 310 0.14 -35.68 9.30
CA ALA A 310 -0.36 -35.37 10.63
C ALA A 310 0.77 -35.30 11.68
N ARG A 311 1.84 -36.06 11.51
CA ARG A 311 3.06 -35.99 12.34
C ARG A 311 3.79 -34.65 12.23
N GLN A 312 4.00 -34.13 11.02
CA GLN A 312 4.66 -32.84 10.80
C GLN A 312 3.79 -31.69 11.33
N LEU A 313 2.49 -31.74 11.07
CA LEU A 313 1.52 -30.74 11.50
C LEU A 313 1.36 -30.69 13.02
N ASN A 314 1.24 -31.84 13.68
CA ASN A 314 1.16 -31.90 15.13
C ASN A 314 2.45 -31.42 15.79
N ARG A 315 3.63 -31.80 15.26
CA ARG A 315 4.91 -31.29 15.76
C ARG A 315 5.03 -29.78 15.65
N HIS A 316 4.49 -29.20 14.58
CA HIS A 316 4.44 -27.75 14.43
C HIS A 316 3.47 -27.10 15.43
N LEU A 317 2.24 -27.61 15.58
CA LEU A 317 1.28 -27.10 16.58
C LEU A 317 1.84 -27.19 18.00
N ILE A 318 2.51 -28.29 18.34
CA ILE A 318 3.21 -28.48 19.62
C ILE A 318 4.38 -27.50 19.75
N TRP A 319 5.15 -27.28 18.68
CA TRP A 319 6.23 -26.28 18.69
C TRP A 319 5.72 -24.84 18.87
N LEU A 320 4.59 -24.47 18.24
CA LEU A 320 3.94 -23.18 18.49
C LEU A 320 3.52 -23.04 19.96
N MET A 321 2.99 -24.12 20.54
CA MET A 321 2.64 -24.16 21.95
C MET A 321 3.87 -23.98 22.85
N VAL A 322 4.98 -24.66 22.55
CA VAL A 322 6.26 -24.50 23.26
C VAL A 322 6.79 -23.07 23.13
N GLN A 323 6.82 -22.49 21.93
CA GLN A 323 7.28 -21.11 21.72
C GLN A 323 6.39 -20.07 22.40
N TYR A 324 5.07 -20.27 22.38
CA TYR A 324 4.11 -19.30 22.91
C TYR A 324 4.04 -19.33 24.45
N TYR A 325 4.23 -20.50 25.06
CA TYR A 325 4.09 -20.68 26.52
C TYR A 325 5.39 -20.85 27.29
N SER A 326 6.50 -21.23 26.66
CA SER A 326 7.81 -21.27 27.34
C SER A 326 8.22 -19.93 27.99
N PRO A 327 7.84 -18.73 27.50
CA PRO A 327 8.14 -17.52 28.25
C PRO A 327 7.47 -17.53 29.64
N LEU A 328 6.31 -18.17 29.83
CA LEU A 328 5.68 -18.37 31.15
C LEU A 328 6.50 -19.28 32.08
N ALA A 329 7.34 -20.15 31.51
CA ALA A 329 8.13 -21.12 32.26
C ALA A 329 9.42 -20.52 32.83
N GLY A 330 9.87 -19.35 32.37
CA GLY A 330 11.06 -18.69 32.92
C GLY A 330 11.58 -17.47 32.15
N TYR A 331 12.38 -16.64 32.82
CA TYR A 331 12.89 -15.37 32.26
C TYR A 331 13.82 -15.58 31.06
N GLU A 332 14.59 -16.69 31.05
CA GLU A 332 15.47 -17.03 29.93
C GLU A 332 14.70 -17.19 28.60
N PHE A 333 13.54 -17.85 28.63
CA PHE A 333 12.69 -17.98 27.44
C PHE A 333 12.10 -16.63 27.02
N LEU A 334 11.82 -15.73 27.97
CA LEU A 334 11.40 -14.37 27.68
C LEU A 334 12.53 -13.58 26.99
N LYS A 335 13.79 -13.75 27.42
CA LYS A 335 14.98 -13.16 26.77
C LYS A 335 15.16 -13.68 25.35
N ILE A 336 15.00 -14.99 25.14
CA ILE A 336 15.07 -15.60 23.81
C ILE A 336 13.94 -15.07 22.93
N TYR A 337 12.73 -14.94 23.48
CA TYR A 337 11.55 -14.42 22.78
C TYR A 337 11.64 -12.93 22.42
N TYR A 338 12.38 -12.12 23.19
CA TYR A 338 12.58 -10.70 22.88
C TYR A 338 13.95 -10.38 22.26
N GLY A 339 14.81 -11.39 22.12
CA GLY A 339 16.09 -11.35 21.42
C GLY A 339 17.21 -10.62 22.19
N SER A 340 16.90 -10.03 23.35
CA SER A 340 17.89 -9.48 24.28
C SER A 340 17.30 -9.32 25.67
N GLU A 341 18.17 -9.31 26.67
CA GLU A 341 17.80 -9.05 28.07
C GLU A 341 17.14 -7.68 28.24
N ARG A 342 17.68 -6.65 27.57
CA ARG A 342 17.11 -5.30 27.60
C ARG A 342 15.69 -5.26 27.04
N LYS A 343 15.39 -5.99 25.96
CA LYS A 343 14.04 -6.04 25.38
C LYS A 343 13.09 -6.88 26.25
N ALA A 344 13.54 -8.00 26.81
CA ALA A 344 12.75 -8.82 27.73
C ALA A 344 12.35 -8.06 29.01
N ALA A 345 13.29 -7.36 29.64
CA ALA A 345 13.00 -6.50 30.80
C ALA A 345 11.96 -5.43 30.45
N LYS A 346 12.06 -4.86 29.23
CA LYS A 346 11.19 -3.78 28.77
C LYS A 346 9.74 -4.23 28.45
N TYR A 347 9.50 -5.50 28.10
CA TYR A 347 8.18 -6.02 27.71
C TYR A 347 7.47 -6.89 28.77
N LEU A 348 8.12 -7.18 29.92
CA LEU A 348 7.60 -8.09 30.95
C LEU A 348 6.22 -7.68 31.51
N LEU A 349 5.99 -6.39 31.78
CA LEU A 349 4.71 -5.90 32.35
C LEU A 349 3.53 -6.17 31.42
N ALA A 350 3.68 -5.84 30.13
CA ALA A 350 2.66 -6.08 29.11
C ALA A 350 2.39 -7.57 28.91
N TYR A 351 3.44 -8.40 28.99
CA TYR A 351 3.30 -9.85 28.91
C TYR A 351 2.45 -10.41 30.06
N CYS A 352 2.72 -10.00 31.31
CA CYS A 352 1.94 -10.44 32.48
C CYS A 352 0.49 -9.91 32.47
N ALA A 353 0.29 -8.64 32.10
CA ALA A 353 -1.04 -8.01 32.04
C ALA A 353 -1.95 -8.75 31.04
N HIS A 354 -1.44 -9.00 29.83
CA HIS A 354 -2.17 -9.73 28.79
C HIS A 354 -2.61 -11.14 29.24
N ARG A 355 -1.78 -11.86 30.01
CA ARG A 355 -2.10 -13.21 30.51
C ARG A 355 -3.25 -13.20 31.54
N VAL A 356 -3.32 -12.16 32.37
CA VAL A 356 -4.39 -11.98 33.34
C VAL A 356 -5.68 -11.54 32.65
N GLU A 357 -5.59 -10.60 31.70
CA GLU A 357 -6.73 -10.10 30.93
C GLU A 357 -7.45 -11.21 30.14
N VAL A 358 -6.70 -12.11 29.48
CA VAL A 358 -7.29 -13.25 28.76
C VAL A 358 -8.02 -14.22 29.69
N SER A 359 -7.52 -14.39 30.93
CA SER A 359 -8.07 -15.33 31.91
C SER A 359 -9.27 -14.76 32.67
N TYR A 360 -9.26 -13.46 33.00
CA TYR A 360 -10.25 -12.81 33.86
C TYR A 360 -11.00 -11.67 33.16
N LYS A 361 -11.14 -11.76 31.85
CA LYS A 361 -11.61 -10.69 30.98
C LYS A 361 -12.77 -9.85 31.49
N ALA A 362 -13.92 -10.47 31.80
CA ALA A 362 -15.10 -9.72 32.20
C ALA A 362 -14.92 -9.02 33.55
N LEU A 363 -14.21 -9.66 34.48
CA LEU A 363 -13.87 -9.08 35.76
C LEU A 363 -12.88 -7.90 35.62
N VAL A 364 -11.87 -8.02 34.74
CA VAL A 364 -10.94 -6.93 34.42
C VAL A 364 -11.65 -5.76 33.74
N LEU A 365 -12.58 -6.03 32.83
CA LEU A 365 -13.39 -4.99 32.18
C LEU A 365 -14.29 -4.26 33.18
N ALA A 366 -14.91 -4.99 34.12
CA ALA A 366 -15.73 -4.38 35.15
C ALA A 366 -14.89 -3.53 36.13
N LEU A 367 -13.70 -4.03 36.53
CA LEU A 367 -12.75 -3.28 37.35
C LEU A 367 -12.29 -2.01 36.63
N GLY A 368 -11.92 -2.11 35.36
CA GLY A 368 -11.58 -0.96 34.51
C GLY A 368 -12.73 0.03 34.41
N PHE A 369 -13.96 -0.45 34.14
CA PHE A 369 -15.13 0.41 34.01
C PHE A 369 -15.39 1.25 35.27
N TYR A 370 -15.45 0.60 36.44
CA TYR A 370 -15.71 1.31 37.70
C TYR A 370 -14.54 2.18 38.18
N SER A 371 -13.32 1.90 37.72
CA SER A 371 -12.13 2.70 38.10
C SER A 371 -11.96 3.92 37.19
N LEU A 372 -12.34 3.81 35.92
CA LEU A 372 -12.08 4.84 34.92
C LEU A 372 -13.27 5.79 34.70
N PHE A 373 -14.51 5.34 34.86
CA PHE A 373 -15.70 6.10 34.44
C PHE A 373 -16.65 6.43 35.59
N THR A 374 -17.23 7.63 35.52
CA THR A 374 -18.32 8.12 36.36
C THR A 374 -19.64 8.06 35.60
N ALA A 375 -20.77 8.16 36.32
CA ALA A 375 -22.09 8.30 35.70
C ALA A 375 -22.20 9.53 34.79
N GLN A 376 -21.42 10.59 35.07
CA GLN A 376 -21.39 11.78 34.22
C GLN A 376 -20.65 11.50 32.91
N ASP A 377 -19.50 10.82 32.95
CA ASP A 377 -18.75 10.46 31.75
C ASP A 377 -19.62 9.61 30.81
N ILE A 378 -20.31 8.61 31.37
CA ILE A 378 -21.23 7.72 30.64
C ILE A 378 -22.33 8.55 29.96
N ARG A 379 -23.03 9.42 30.71
CA ARG A 379 -24.07 10.28 30.16
C ARG A 379 -23.55 11.19 29.05
N THR A 380 -22.38 11.80 29.25
CA THR A 380 -21.77 12.72 28.28
C THR A 380 -21.46 11.99 26.97
N ILE A 381 -20.86 10.80 27.05
CA ILE A 381 -20.49 10.00 25.88
C ILE A 381 -21.75 9.45 25.19
N ASP A 382 -22.71 8.91 25.94
CA ASP A 382 -23.97 8.38 25.39
C ASP A 382 -24.79 9.47 24.69
N THR A 383 -24.91 10.65 25.32
CA THR A 383 -25.62 11.80 24.72
C THR A 383 -24.89 12.30 23.48
N GLY A 384 -23.55 12.33 23.51
CA GLY A 384 -22.73 12.63 22.36
C GLY A 384 -23.02 11.70 21.19
N PHE A 385 -23.08 10.38 21.44
CA PHE A 385 -23.42 9.39 20.43
C PHE A 385 -24.85 9.53 19.89
N ASP A 386 -25.84 9.76 20.75
CA ASP A 386 -27.23 9.97 20.33
C ASP A 386 -27.37 11.23 19.45
N THR A 387 -26.56 12.25 19.73
CA THR A 387 -26.46 13.44 18.87
C THR A 387 -25.86 13.10 17.50
N LEU A 388 -24.85 12.24 17.42
CA LEU A 388 -24.31 11.76 16.13
C LEU A 388 -25.38 11.03 15.32
N VAL A 389 -26.18 10.16 15.95
CA VAL A 389 -27.28 9.44 15.27
C VAL A 389 -28.32 10.42 14.75
N THR A 390 -28.69 11.42 15.56
CA THR A 390 -29.67 12.45 15.18
C THR A 390 -29.18 13.27 13.98
N GLU A 391 -27.93 13.72 14.01
CA GLU A 391 -27.35 14.48 12.89
C GLU A 391 -27.16 13.63 11.64
N ALA A 392 -26.80 12.34 11.79
CA ALA A 392 -26.74 11.41 10.65
C ALA A 392 -28.11 11.27 9.96
N VAL A 393 -29.20 11.16 10.74
CA VAL A 393 -30.56 11.09 10.19
C VAL A 393 -30.94 12.41 9.49
N LYS A 394 -30.66 13.57 10.09
CA LYS A 394 -30.91 14.87 9.44
C LYS A 394 -30.17 15.00 8.10
N LYS A 395 -28.93 14.52 8.02
CA LYS A 395 -28.14 14.48 6.78
C LYS A 395 -28.81 13.59 5.73
N ILE A 396 -29.33 12.42 6.11
CA ILE A 396 -30.11 11.55 5.21
C ILE A 396 -31.42 12.20 4.74
N ASP A 397 -32.15 12.88 5.62
CA ASP A 397 -33.41 13.53 5.26
C ASP A 397 -33.21 14.69 4.29
N SER A 398 -32.16 15.50 4.51
CA SER A 398 -31.79 16.63 3.63
C SER A 398 -31.20 16.20 2.27
N CYS A 399 -30.93 14.91 2.12
CA CYS A 399 -30.27 14.35 0.96
C CYS A 399 -31.13 14.44 -0.31
N LYS A 400 -30.78 15.32 -1.26
CA LYS A 400 -31.65 15.61 -2.43
C LYS A 400 -31.70 14.50 -3.49
N TRP A 401 -30.74 13.59 -3.48
CA TRP A 401 -30.61 12.56 -4.51
C TRP A 401 -31.25 11.22 -4.13
N MET A 402 -31.61 11.03 -2.85
CA MET A 402 -32.31 9.84 -2.39
C MET A 402 -33.82 10.04 -2.54
N ASP A 403 -34.50 9.01 -3.04
CA ASP A 403 -35.96 8.95 -3.02
C ASP A 403 -36.50 8.80 -1.58
N LYS A 404 -37.79 9.12 -1.40
CA LYS A 404 -38.44 9.15 -0.10
C LYS A 404 -38.44 7.78 0.61
N GLU A 405 -38.59 6.69 -0.12
CA GLU A 405 -38.65 5.35 0.45
C GLU A 405 -37.27 4.87 0.92
N SER A 406 -36.22 5.10 0.12
CA SER A 406 -34.84 4.81 0.52
C SER A 406 -34.41 5.56 1.77
N LYS A 407 -34.82 6.84 1.91
CA LYS A 407 -34.57 7.63 3.13
C LYS A 407 -35.20 6.98 4.35
N VAL A 408 -36.47 6.57 4.28
CA VAL A 408 -37.16 5.93 5.42
C VAL A 408 -36.46 4.64 5.84
N ARG A 409 -36.04 3.79 4.89
CA ARG A 409 -35.36 2.52 5.19
C ARG A 409 -33.97 2.72 5.79
N ALA A 410 -33.18 3.68 5.28
CA ALA A 410 -31.88 4.03 5.82
C ALA A 410 -31.98 4.62 7.24
N THR A 411 -32.95 5.53 7.45
CA THR A 411 -33.24 6.13 8.76
C THR A 411 -33.66 5.08 9.79
N ARG A 412 -34.53 4.12 9.41
CA ARG A 412 -34.90 3.00 10.29
C ARG A 412 -33.69 2.16 10.69
N LYS A 413 -32.70 1.99 9.79
CA LYS A 413 -31.50 1.23 10.10
C LYS A 413 -30.56 1.98 11.06
N LEU A 414 -30.29 3.27 10.80
CA LEU A 414 -29.45 4.11 11.66
C LEU A 414 -30.00 4.23 13.09
N THR A 415 -31.32 4.41 13.21
CA THR A 415 -31.99 4.51 14.52
C THR A 415 -32.05 3.18 15.27
N ALA A 416 -31.83 2.05 14.59
CA ALA A 416 -31.78 0.72 15.17
C ALA A 416 -30.35 0.26 15.54
N VAL A 417 -29.32 1.09 15.38
CA VAL A 417 -27.93 0.75 15.76
C VAL A 417 -27.81 0.59 17.28
N LYS A 418 -27.27 -0.55 17.72
CA LYS A 418 -27.06 -0.84 19.14
C LYS A 418 -25.76 -0.20 19.65
N LYS A 419 -25.82 0.40 20.84
CA LYS A 419 -24.69 1.02 21.55
C LYS A 419 -23.97 -0.02 22.42
N ALA A 420 -22.96 -0.69 21.88
CA ALA A 420 -22.08 -1.57 22.67
C ALA A 420 -20.83 -0.78 23.14
N LEU A 421 -21.06 0.33 23.83
CA LEU A 421 -20.01 1.24 24.28
C LEU A 421 -19.44 0.85 25.65
N TRP A 422 -20.29 0.23 26.47
CA TRP A 422 -20.00 -0.14 27.85
C TRP A 422 -20.15 -1.63 28.05
N PRO A 423 -19.51 -2.22 29.08
CA PRO A 423 -19.79 -3.60 29.44
C PRO A 423 -21.29 -3.76 29.74
N PRO A 424 -21.91 -4.85 29.26
CA PRO A 424 -23.34 -5.06 29.43
C PRO A 424 -23.66 -5.21 30.92
N ALA A 425 -24.90 -4.89 31.30
CA ALA A 425 -25.33 -4.87 32.70
C ALA A 425 -24.89 -6.11 33.51
N PRO A 426 -24.96 -7.36 32.99
CA PRO A 426 -24.50 -8.53 33.75
C PRO A 426 -22.97 -8.60 33.96
N VAL A 427 -22.16 -7.95 33.13
CA VAL A 427 -20.72 -7.78 33.37
C VAL A 427 -20.46 -6.75 34.48
N LEU A 428 -21.37 -5.79 34.65
CA LEU A 428 -21.27 -4.78 35.71
C LEU A 428 -21.94 -5.23 37.01
N ASP A 429 -22.74 -6.30 36.94
CA ASP A 429 -23.42 -6.92 38.07
C ASP A 429 -22.44 -7.71 38.94
N LYS A 430 -22.38 -7.32 40.21
CA LYS A 430 -21.43 -7.89 41.19
C LYS A 430 -21.75 -9.35 41.50
N ASP A 431 -23.03 -9.70 41.58
CA ASP A 431 -23.48 -11.04 41.95
C ASP A 431 -23.31 -12.02 40.77
N GLU A 432 -23.52 -11.55 39.55
CA GLU A 432 -23.24 -12.31 38.33
C GLU A 432 -21.74 -12.60 38.18
N LEU A 433 -20.90 -11.58 38.34
CA LEU A 433 -19.44 -11.75 38.30
C LEU A 433 -18.95 -12.70 39.39
N GLU A 434 -19.43 -12.57 40.62
CA GLU A 434 -19.07 -13.46 41.72
C GLU A 434 -19.48 -14.90 41.40
N ARG A 435 -20.71 -15.11 40.91
CA ARG A 435 -21.22 -16.44 40.56
C ARG A 435 -20.38 -17.14 39.50
N VAL A 436 -19.93 -16.41 38.47
CA VAL A 436 -19.09 -16.95 37.38
C VAL A 436 -17.66 -17.21 37.86
N TYR A 437 -17.05 -16.25 38.55
CA TYR A 437 -15.63 -16.31 38.92
C TYR A 437 -15.35 -16.99 40.28
N ALA A 438 -16.38 -17.34 41.05
CA ALA A 438 -16.23 -18.18 42.25
C ALA A 438 -15.52 -19.51 41.93
N LYS A 439 -15.81 -20.10 40.76
CA LYS A 439 -15.23 -21.38 40.30
C LYS A 439 -13.79 -21.27 39.75
N PHE A 440 -13.23 -20.06 39.68
CA PHE A 440 -11.86 -19.81 39.20
C PHE A 440 -10.85 -19.93 40.34
N PRO A 441 -9.59 -20.32 40.04
CA PRO A 441 -8.57 -20.51 41.05
C PRO A 441 -8.27 -19.22 41.84
N GLU A 442 -8.15 -19.36 43.16
CA GLU A 442 -7.78 -18.26 44.06
C GLU A 442 -6.28 -18.16 44.31
N LYS A 443 -5.58 -19.29 44.20
CA LYS A 443 -4.13 -19.39 44.42
C LYS A 443 -3.56 -20.60 43.67
N ALA A 444 -2.27 -20.54 43.38
CA ALA A 444 -1.50 -21.69 42.92
C ALA A 444 -0.06 -21.58 43.45
N ASP A 445 0.72 -22.64 43.27
CA ASP A 445 2.12 -22.75 43.68
C ASP A 445 3.09 -22.04 42.69
N THR A 446 2.73 -21.99 41.41
CA THR A 446 3.55 -21.42 40.33
C THR A 446 2.68 -20.66 39.34
N PHE A 447 3.24 -19.62 38.71
CA PHE A 447 2.45 -18.73 37.86
C PHE A 447 1.93 -19.46 36.62
N PHE A 448 2.73 -20.32 36.02
CA PHE A 448 2.27 -21.24 34.97
C PHE A 448 1.04 -22.05 35.39
N ARG A 449 1.04 -22.68 36.58
CA ARG A 449 -0.11 -23.46 37.07
C ARG A 449 -1.33 -22.59 37.33
N TYR A 450 -1.15 -21.39 37.88
CA TYR A 450 -2.24 -20.43 38.07
C TYR A 450 -2.89 -20.08 36.71
N TRP A 451 -2.07 -19.65 35.75
CA TRP A 451 -2.52 -19.31 34.41
C TRP A 451 -3.25 -20.47 33.74
N ALA A 452 -2.72 -21.70 33.82
CA ALA A 452 -3.32 -22.87 33.20
C ALA A 452 -4.70 -23.19 33.82
N LEU A 453 -4.82 -23.19 35.15
CA LEU A 453 -6.09 -23.44 35.85
C LEU A 453 -7.12 -22.35 35.54
N ALA A 454 -6.70 -21.08 35.54
CA ALA A 454 -7.57 -19.94 35.24
C ALA A 454 -8.06 -19.98 33.78
N SER A 455 -7.18 -20.34 32.83
CA SER A 455 -7.52 -20.47 31.42
C SER A 455 -8.52 -21.61 31.18
N ILE A 456 -8.36 -22.76 31.84
CA ILE A 456 -9.31 -23.88 31.77
C ILE A 456 -10.68 -23.47 32.34
N ALA A 457 -10.70 -22.76 33.46
CA ALA A 457 -11.93 -22.25 34.07
C ALA A 457 -12.62 -21.22 33.16
N ALA A 458 -11.86 -20.31 32.57
CA ALA A 458 -12.34 -19.31 31.60
C ALA A 458 -13.00 -19.95 30.38
N VAL A 459 -12.39 -21.01 29.84
CA VAL A 459 -13.01 -21.77 28.76
C VAL A 459 -14.32 -22.40 29.23
N ARG A 460 -14.33 -23.12 30.36
CA ARG A 460 -15.56 -23.77 30.84
C ARG A 460 -16.71 -22.78 31.07
N ALA A 461 -16.41 -21.61 31.62
CA ALA A 461 -17.39 -20.57 31.85
C ALA A 461 -18.04 -20.08 30.54
N LYS A 462 -17.24 -19.82 29.49
CA LYS A 462 -17.70 -19.30 28.18
C LYS A 462 -18.80 -20.11 27.47
N TRP A 463 -19.02 -21.37 27.86
CA TRP A 463 -20.00 -22.27 27.25
C TRP A 463 -21.23 -22.53 28.10
N THR A 464 -21.30 -21.95 29.29
CA THR A 464 -22.52 -21.97 30.09
C THR A 464 -23.55 -21.03 29.47
N ARG A 465 -24.83 -21.43 29.47
CA ARG A 465 -25.92 -20.60 28.94
C ARG A 465 -25.96 -19.27 29.67
N GLU A 466 -25.68 -19.32 30.97
CA GLU A 466 -25.55 -18.19 31.88
C GLU A 466 -24.46 -17.23 31.40
N TYR A 467 -23.26 -17.72 31.07
CA TYR A 467 -22.19 -16.85 30.55
C TYR A 467 -22.54 -16.26 29.18
N LEU A 468 -23.18 -17.04 28.29
CA LEU A 468 -23.60 -16.54 26.97
C LEU A 468 -24.71 -15.49 27.06
N GLU A 469 -25.62 -15.62 28.03
CA GLU A 469 -26.70 -14.66 28.27
C GLU A 469 -26.21 -13.41 29.01
N ALA A 470 -25.24 -13.55 29.93
CA ALA A 470 -24.69 -12.46 30.72
C ALA A 470 -23.56 -11.67 30.01
N PHE A 471 -22.74 -12.33 29.20
CA PHE A 471 -21.49 -11.77 28.64
C PHE A 471 -21.54 -11.72 27.10
N ARG A 472 -22.69 -11.31 26.54
CA ARG A 472 -23.15 -11.28 25.11
C ARG A 472 -22.28 -10.54 24.08
N LEU A 473 -20.97 -10.45 24.24
CA LEU A 473 -20.16 -9.57 23.39
C LEU A 473 -18.87 -10.23 22.88
N ARG A 474 -18.62 -10.03 21.58
CA ARG A 474 -17.52 -10.57 20.78
C ARG A 474 -16.21 -9.78 21.00
N TRP A 475 -15.86 -9.51 22.25
CA TRP A 475 -14.80 -8.55 22.55
C TRP A 475 -13.43 -9.18 22.60
N ASN A 476 -13.00 -9.94 21.59
CA ASN A 476 -11.63 -10.49 21.57
C ASN A 476 -10.54 -9.48 21.18
N ASN A 477 -10.84 -8.20 21.35
CA ASN A 477 -10.04 -7.16 20.76
C ASN A 477 -9.03 -6.57 21.75
N LEU A 478 -7.95 -6.03 21.19
CA LEU A 478 -6.90 -5.36 21.94
C LEU A 478 -7.47 -4.15 22.71
N PRO A 479 -6.79 -3.67 23.77
CA PRO A 479 -7.23 -2.52 24.55
C PRO A 479 -7.53 -1.25 23.72
N ASP A 480 -6.96 -1.14 22.52
CA ASP A 480 -7.09 -0.02 21.59
C ASP A 480 -8.15 -0.23 20.48
N TYR A 481 -9.09 -1.16 20.65
CA TYR A 481 -10.09 -1.49 19.63
C TYR A 481 -11.33 -0.59 19.60
N VAL A 482 -11.73 -0.23 18.38
CA VAL A 482 -13.01 0.41 18.03
C VAL A 482 -13.48 -0.16 16.70
N GLY A 483 -14.76 -0.57 16.61
CA GLY A 483 -15.25 -1.29 15.43
C GLY A 483 -16.78 -1.28 15.26
N TYR A 484 -17.24 -1.71 14.09
CA TYR A 484 -18.66 -1.94 13.80
C TYR A 484 -18.89 -3.43 13.53
N ASP A 485 -19.93 -4.02 14.14
CA ASP A 485 -20.37 -5.38 13.84
C ASP A 485 -21.62 -5.34 12.95
N TYR A 486 -21.45 -5.77 11.70
CA TYR A 486 -22.50 -5.81 10.68
C TYR A 486 -23.61 -6.82 10.98
N VAL A 487 -23.28 -7.91 11.70
CA VAL A 487 -24.22 -8.98 12.06
C VAL A 487 -25.09 -8.55 13.23
N LEU A 488 -24.53 -7.80 14.19
CA LEU A 488 -25.26 -7.32 15.36
C LEU A 488 -25.89 -5.93 15.17
N ASN A 489 -25.53 -5.23 14.09
CA ASN A 489 -25.88 -3.84 13.82
C ASN A 489 -25.46 -2.93 15.01
N SER A 490 -24.19 -3.05 15.45
CA SER A 490 -23.70 -2.39 16.67
C SER A 490 -22.34 -1.72 16.52
N VAL A 491 -22.16 -0.58 17.20
CA VAL A 491 -20.85 0.07 17.38
C VAL A 491 -20.22 -0.43 18.69
N GLU A 492 -19.01 -0.98 18.61
CA GLU A 492 -18.25 -1.56 19.72
C GLU A 492 -17.00 -0.74 20.05
N LEU A 493 -16.73 -0.52 21.35
CA LEU A 493 -15.62 0.30 21.83
C LEU A 493 -14.92 -0.31 23.05
N ALA A 494 -13.63 -0.65 22.95
CA ALA A 494 -12.85 -1.05 24.13
C ALA A 494 -12.79 0.09 25.17
N ILE A 495 -12.98 -0.24 26.46
CA ILE A 495 -13.06 0.76 27.53
C ILE A 495 -11.80 1.63 27.66
N ALA A 496 -10.62 1.16 27.22
CA ALA A 496 -9.39 1.93 27.23
C ALA A 496 -9.32 2.99 26.11
N VAL A 497 -10.08 2.84 25.00
CA VAL A 497 -10.21 3.88 23.97
C VAL A 497 -11.01 5.08 24.49
N ALA A 498 -11.87 4.90 25.50
CA ALA A 498 -12.55 6.01 26.19
C ALA A 498 -11.67 6.67 27.27
N THR A 499 -10.35 6.69 27.10
CA THR A 499 -9.40 7.38 27.99
C THR A 499 -8.44 8.27 27.17
N PRO A 500 -7.61 9.13 27.79
CA PRO A 500 -6.67 9.97 27.04
C PRO A 500 -5.71 9.15 26.15
N PRO A 501 -5.45 9.58 24.90
CA PRO A 501 -5.78 10.89 24.34
C PRO A 501 -7.12 10.98 23.59
N ALA A 502 -7.93 9.92 23.55
CA ALA A 502 -9.20 9.94 22.81
C ALA A 502 -10.36 10.58 23.60
N TYR A 503 -10.37 10.49 24.94
CA TYR A 503 -11.33 11.18 25.79
C TYR A 503 -10.68 11.78 27.05
N TYR A 504 -11.03 13.03 27.36
CA TYR A 504 -10.59 13.73 28.57
C TYR A 504 -11.82 14.20 29.34
N ARG A 505 -11.93 13.80 30.62
CA ARG A 505 -13.10 14.11 31.48
C ARG A 505 -13.33 15.61 31.61
N ASN A 506 -12.26 16.37 31.85
CA ASN A 506 -12.31 17.82 32.03
C ASN A 506 -11.88 18.56 30.75
N GLY A 507 -12.03 17.92 29.59
CA GLY A 507 -11.73 18.50 28.28
C GLY A 507 -12.88 19.32 27.70
N THR A 508 -12.61 20.03 26.61
CA THR A 508 -13.65 20.78 25.88
C THR A 508 -14.50 19.84 25.03
N LYS A 509 -15.70 20.30 24.61
CA LYS A 509 -16.52 19.58 23.62
C LYS A 509 -15.74 19.32 22.32
N ALA A 510 -14.89 20.26 21.88
CA ALA A 510 -14.05 20.05 20.70
C ALA A 510 -13.08 18.87 20.86
N MET A 511 -12.57 18.61 22.07
CA MET A 511 -11.73 17.44 22.37
C MET A 511 -12.56 16.14 22.37
N LEU A 512 -13.78 16.16 22.91
CA LEU A 512 -14.69 15.00 22.88
C LEU A 512 -15.13 14.65 21.45
N TYR A 513 -15.53 15.66 20.66
CA TYR A 513 -16.00 15.49 19.29
C TYR A 513 -14.84 15.17 18.33
N GLY A 514 -13.70 15.84 18.44
CA GLY A 514 -12.51 15.56 17.61
C GLY A 514 -11.73 14.30 17.99
N GLY A 515 -11.97 13.74 19.20
CA GLY A 515 -11.37 12.50 19.68
C GLY A 515 -12.35 11.32 19.61
N LEU A 516 -12.90 10.94 20.75
CA LEU A 516 -13.71 9.73 20.92
C LEU A 516 -14.94 9.66 20.01
N LEU A 517 -15.70 10.76 19.88
CA LEU A 517 -16.95 10.73 19.09
C LEU A 517 -16.68 10.68 17.58
N PHE A 518 -15.55 11.20 17.09
CA PHE A 518 -15.14 10.99 15.70
C PHE A 518 -14.87 9.50 15.41
N LEU A 519 -14.18 8.80 16.32
CA LEU A 519 -13.96 7.35 16.22
C LEU A 519 -15.27 6.56 16.21
N MET A 520 -16.26 6.96 17.04
CA MET A 520 -17.59 6.36 17.06
C MET A 520 -18.38 6.67 15.79
N ALA A 521 -18.33 7.91 15.29
CA ALA A 521 -19.01 8.32 14.06
C ALA A 521 -18.50 7.54 12.85
N MET A 522 -17.19 7.25 12.78
CA MET A 522 -16.63 6.37 11.75
C MET A 522 -17.29 4.99 11.77
N GLN A 523 -17.53 4.43 12.95
CA GLN A 523 -18.19 3.12 13.05
C GLN A 523 -19.70 3.21 12.77
N LEU A 524 -20.37 4.29 13.20
CA LEU A 524 -21.79 4.50 12.94
C LEU A 524 -22.10 4.57 11.44
N VAL A 525 -21.24 5.24 10.65
CA VAL A 525 -21.39 5.35 9.19
C VAL A 525 -21.31 3.98 8.51
N ARG A 526 -20.62 3.00 9.11
CA ARG A 526 -20.58 1.63 8.58
C ARG A 526 -21.93 0.92 8.59
N ALA A 527 -22.89 1.37 9.40
CA ALA A 527 -24.25 0.84 9.38
C ALA A 527 -24.94 0.99 8.02
N ILE A 528 -24.56 2.04 7.29
CA ILE A 528 -25.11 2.39 5.98
C ILE A 528 -23.99 2.58 4.96
N ASP A 529 -22.84 1.91 5.12
CA ASP A 529 -21.80 1.82 4.09
C ASP A 529 -22.15 0.73 3.05
N THR A 530 -21.26 0.48 2.09
CA THR A 530 -21.51 -0.46 0.99
C THR A 530 -21.68 -1.91 1.45
N GLU A 531 -21.13 -2.28 2.60
CA GLU A 531 -21.40 -3.56 3.24
C GLU A 531 -22.66 -3.44 4.10
N GLY A 532 -22.79 -2.36 4.86
CA GLY A 532 -23.91 -2.02 5.72
C GLY A 532 -25.26 -2.11 5.01
N VAL A 533 -25.43 -1.54 3.82
CA VAL A 533 -26.73 -1.59 3.11
C VAL A 533 -27.21 -3.01 2.76
N ARG A 534 -26.34 -4.03 2.84
CA ARG A 534 -26.64 -5.45 2.57
C ARG A 534 -27.13 -6.20 3.80
N TRP A 535 -27.28 -5.51 4.92
CA TRP A 535 -27.80 -6.08 6.16
C TRP A 535 -29.07 -5.36 6.57
N THR A 536 -30.10 -6.11 6.96
CA THR A 536 -31.27 -5.54 7.61
C THR A 536 -30.95 -5.15 9.07
N PRO A 537 -31.79 -4.34 9.73
CA PRO A 537 -31.57 -3.97 11.14
C PRO A 537 -31.47 -5.17 12.10
N ASP A 538 -32.06 -6.31 11.75
CA ASP A 538 -32.01 -7.57 12.51
C ASP A 538 -30.80 -8.47 12.18
N GLY A 539 -29.90 -8.02 11.29
CA GLY A 539 -28.67 -8.75 10.95
C GLY A 539 -28.86 -9.86 9.93
N THR A 540 -29.91 -9.78 9.11
CA THR A 540 -30.14 -10.68 7.97
C THR A 540 -29.45 -10.14 6.73
N ALA A 541 -28.67 -10.99 6.04
CA ALA A 541 -28.02 -10.64 4.80
C ALA A 541 -29.05 -10.61 3.65
N ILE A 542 -29.09 -9.49 2.92
CA ILE A 542 -29.95 -9.23 1.77
C ILE A 542 -29.13 -8.52 0.68
N ASP A 543 -29.71 -8.35 -0.51
CA ASP A 543 -28.99 -7.67 -1.60
C ASP A 543 -28.75 -6.18 -1.32
N THR A 544 -29.79 -5.43 -0.91
CA THR A 544 -29.69 -4.03 -0.47
C THR A 544 -30.98 -3.53 0.22
N ILE A 545 -30.86 -2.56 1.14
CA ILE A 545 -32.00 -1.85 1.75
C ILE A 545 -32.54 -0.69 0.89
N LEU A 546 -31.82 -0.26 -0.14
CA LEU A 546 -32.17 0.90 -0.96
C LEU A 546 -33.09 0.51 -2.14
N THR A 547 -33.89 1.45 -2.64
CA THR A 547 -34.63 1.25 -3.90
C THR A 547 -33.65 1.21 -5.07
N GLU A 548 -34.05 0.64 -6.19
CA GLU A 548 -33.17 0.48 -7.35
C GLU A 548 -32.64 1.81 -7.91
N SER A 549 -33.50 2.84 -7.97
CA SER A 549 -33.10 4.18 -8.43
C SER A 549 -32.08 4.82 -7.50
N THR A 550 -32.27 4.70 -6.19
CA THR A 550 -31.36 5.29 -5.20
C THR A 550 -30.12 4.43 -4.97
N HIS A 551 -30.20 3.11 -5.13
CA HIS A 551 -29.08 2.20 -4.96
C HIS A 551 -27.99 2.46 -5.99
N THR A 552 -28.38 2.69 -7.25
CA THR A 552 -27.47 3.06 -8.32
C THR A 552 -26.74 4.37 -7.99
N THR A 553 -27.49 5.42 -7.65
CA THR A 553 -26.91 6.72 -7.24
C THR A 553 -26.13 6.63 -5.92
N TYR A 554 -26.53 5.75 -5.00
CA TYR A 554 -25.83 5.50 -3.74
C TYR A 554 -24.49 4.81 -3.99
N LEU A 555 -24.40 3.80 -4.86
CA LEU A 555 -23.13 3.16 -5.20
C LEU A 555 -22.20 4.14 -5.93
N GLU A 556 -22.75 4.99 -6.78
CA GLU A 556 -22.01 6.10 -7.41
C GLU A 556 -21.46 7.10 -6.38
N LYS A 557 -22.20 7.37 -5.30
CA LYS A 557 -21.81 8.34 -4.26
C LYS A 557 -20.98 7.75 -3.11
N ALA A 558 -21.24 6.51 -2.70
CA ALA A 558 -20.50 5.76 -1.70
C ALA A 558 -19.14 5.32 -2.24
N SER A 559 -18.99 5.26 -3.57
CA SER A 559 -17.70 5.29 -4.26
C SER A 559 -17.09 6.68 -4.12
N CYS A 560 -16.71 7.05 -2.89
CA CYS A 560 -15.99 8.29 -2.66
C CYS A 560 -14.54 8.09 -3.08
N ASN A 561 -14.12 8.96 -3.98
CA ASN A 561 -12.87 8.83 -4.68
C ASN A 561 -11.78 9.63 -3.97
N ILE A 562 -11.06 9.03 -3.01
CA ILE A 562 -9.75 9.54 -2.51
C ILE A 562 -8.58 8.73 -3.07
N GLY A 563 -7.48 9.40 -3.48
CA GLY A 563 -6.31 8.92 -4.28
C GLY A 563 -6.03 7.42 -4.21
N ALA A 564 -5.73 6.75 -5.33
CA ALA A 564 -5.46 5.31 -5.36
C ALA A 564 -6.70 4.46 -4.99
N GLY A 565 -7.76 4.59 -5.80
CA GLY A 565 -8.96 3.78 -6.13
C GLY A 565 -9.37 2.55 -5.36
N ASN A 566 -8.91 2.35 -4.15
CA ASN A 566 -9.47 1.39 -3.25
C ASN A 566 -10.90 1.92 -3.07
N ARG A 567 -11.92 1.23 -3.61
CA ARG A 567 -13.34 1.49 -3.28
C ARG A 567 -13.53 1.12 -1.82
N SER A 568 -12.94 1.93 -0.98
CA SER A 568 -13.11 1.94 0.45
C SER A 568 -14.21 2.96 0.64
N VAL A 569 -15.35 2.53 1.18
CA VAL A 569 -16.22 3.53 1.79
C VAL A 569 -15.41 4.09 2.93
N PHE A 570 -15.03 5.36 2.83
CA PHE A 570 -14.35 6.09 3.89
C PHE A 570 -15.41 6.51 4.89
N PRO A 571 -15.62 5.78 5.99
CA PRO A 571 -16.59 6.20 6.98
C PRO A 571 -16.14 7.52 7.61
N GLU A 572 -14.84 7.86 7.52
CA GLU A 572 -14.21 9.10 7.99
C GLU A 572 -14.85 10.35 7.43
N ILE A 573 -15.26 10.38 6.14
CA ILE A 573 -15.78 11.59 5.51
C ILE A 573 -17.18 11.92 6.04
N PRO A 574 -18.19 11.03 5.96
CA PRO A 574 -19.48 11.30 6.55
C PRO A 574 -19.38 11.43 8.07
N ALA A 575 -18.47 10.70 8.72
CA ALA A 575 -18.24 10.82 10.15
C ALA A 575 -17.74 12.21 10.53
N LEU A 576 -16.79 12.80 9.79
CA LEU A 576 -16.28 14.14 10.06
C LEU A 576 -17.39 15.18 9.96
N ASP A 577 -18.24 15.10 8.93
CA ASP A 577 -19.35 16.02 8.72
C ASP A 577 -20.46 15.87 9.78
N ILE A 578 -20.82 14.63 10.14
CA ILE A 578 -21.77 14.34 11.22
C ILE A 578 -21.23 14.86 12.56
N THR A 579 -19.95 14.60 12.84
CA THR A 579 -19.31 14.98 14.11
C THR A 579 -19.16 16.49 14.23
N TYR A 580 -18.78 17.18 13.15
CA TYR A 580 -18.71 18.63 13.11
C TYR A 580 -20.10 19.28 13.23
N SER A 581 -21.10 18.75 12.51
CA SER A 581 -22.49 19.24 12.60
C SER A 581 -23.06 19.03 14.01
N ALA A 582 -22.74 17.90 14.65
CA ALA A 582 -23.12 17.61 16.02
C ALA A 582 -22.44 18.55 17.01
N LEU A 583 -21.15 18.85 16.83
CA LEU A 583 -20.44 19.87 17.64
C LEU A 583 -21.11 21.25 17.48
N MET A 584 -21.35 21.70 16.25
CA MET A 584 -21.97 23.00 15.98
C MET A 584 -23.41 23.07 16.48
N THR A 585 -24.17 21.98 16.40
CA THR A 585 -25.54 21.91 16.96
C THR A 585 -25.51 21.92 18.47
N SER A 586 -24.51 21.27 19.10
CA SER A 586 -24.31 21.34 20.55
C SER A 586 -23.89 22.73 21.04
N HIS A 587 -23.32 23.57 20.16
CA HIS A 587 -23.03 24.99 20.40
C HIS A 587 -24.19 25.91 20.05
N LEU A 588 -24.96 25.62 19.00
CA LEU A 588 -26.18 26.34 18.65
C LEU A 588 -27.28 26.07 19.67
N LEU A 589 -27.34 24.88 20.27
CA LEU A 589 -28.19 24.60 21.42
C LEU A 589 -27.74 25.42 22.65
N GLU A 590 -26.47 25.78 22.76
CA GLU A 590 -25.98 26.73 23.79
C GLU A 590 -26.19 28.20 23.41
N GLU A 591 -26.08 28.59 22.13
CA GLU A 591 -26.34 29.97 21.65
C GLU A 591 -27.85 30.26 21.50
N THR A 592 -28.68 29.24 21.28
CA THR A 592 -30.14 29.33 21.37
C THR A 592 -30.65 29.19 22.80
N GLU A 593 -29.85 28.63 23.71
CA GLU A 593 -30.03 28.83 25.17
C GLU A 593 -29.41 30.14 25.67
N ALA A 594 -28.61 30.84 24.85
CA ALA A 594 -27.95 32.09 25.20
C ALA A 594 -28.22 33.22 24.20
N LEU A 595 -29.50 33.50 23.90
CA LEU A 595 -29.91 34.83 23.46
C LEU A 595 -31.40 35.09 23.77
N PRO A 596 -31.72 35.99 24.71
CA PRO A 596 -32.99 36.69 24.68
C PRO A 596 -32.91 37.89 23.71
N LEU A 597 -33.88 37.91 22.80
CA LEU A 597 -34.48 39.05 22.06
C LEU A 597 -33.90 40.47 22.23
N SER A 598 -33.68 41.15 21.09
CA SER A 598 -34.35 42.42 20.67
C SER A 598 -33.64 42.98 19.42
N GLN A 599 -34.26 42.99 18.24
CA GLN A 599 -35.04 44.09 17.62
C GLN A 599 -34.25 45.34 17.15
N ASP A 600 -34.44 45.60 15.85
CA ASP A 600 -34.42 46.86 15.09
C ASP A 600 -33.11 47.62 14.80
N LEU A 601 -32.75 47.67 13.50
CA LEU A 601 -32.26 48.88 12.84
C LEU A 601 -32.56 48.87 11.32
N PRO A 602 -32.88 50.04 10.68
CA PRO A 602 -33.53 50.11 9.38
C PRO A 602 -32.62 50.00 8.16
N ALA A 603 -33.27 49.72 7.02
CA ALA A 603 -32.71 49.24 5.75
C ALA A 603 -32.03 50.28 4.84
N ASP A 604 -31.66 51.48 5.32
CA ASP A 604 -31.16 52.57 4.48
C ASP A 604 -29.63 52.77 4.52
N LYS A 605 -28.89 52.06 5.38
CA LYS A 605 -27.41 52.12 5.45
C LYS A 605 -26.66 50.95 4.81
N VAL A 606 -27.38 49.99 4.21
CA VAL A 606 -26.78 48.77 3.64
C VAL A 606 -26.20 49.00 2.22
N PHE A 607 -26.51 50.13 1.57
CA PHE A 607 -26.15 50.35 0.16
C PHE A 607 -24.80 51.04 -0.07
N PHE A 608 -24.15 51.62 0.95
CA PHE A 608 -22.85 52.31 0.79
C PHE A 608 -21.64 51.49 1.27
N MET A 609 -21.85 50.45 2.09
CA MET A 609 -20.80 49.55 2.58
C MET A 609 -20.52 48.36 1.64
N THR A 610 -21.39 48.12 0.66
CA THR A 610 -21.27 46.99 -0.28
C THR A 610 -20.36 47.27 -1.49
N ALA A 611 -19.97 48.53 -1.72
CA ALA A 611 -19.05 48.89 -2.81
C ALA A 611 -17.57 48.90 -2.38
N VAL A 612 -17.26 49.23 -1.12
CA VAL A 612 -15.87 49.29 -0.62
C VAL A 612 -15.40 47.96 -0.02
N ALA A 613 -16.31 47.13 0.51
CA ALA A 613 -15.98 45.79 1.00
C ALA A 613 -15.69 44.78 -0.13
N LYS A 614 -16.07 45.07 -1.38
CA LYS A 614 -15.90 44.15 -2.52
C LYS A 614 -14.54 44.28 -3.21
N GLN A 615 -13.71 45.25 -2.82
CA GLN A 615 -12.42 45.51 -3.46
C GLN A 615 -11.20 45.33 -2.54
N LEU A 616 -11.40 44.95 -1.26
CA LEU A 616 -10.31 44.82 -0.28
C LEU A 616 -10.21 43.45 0.43
N PHE A 617 -11.06 42.47 0.13
CA PHE A 617 -10.90 41.10 0.65
C PHE A 617 -11.09 40.04 -0.45
N SER A 618 -10.05 39.88 -1.26
CA SER A 618 -9.76 38.64 -2.00
C SER A 618 -8.55 37.99 -1.35
N THR A 619 -8.76 37.16 -0.33
CA THR A 619 -7.70 36.32 0.23
C THR A 619 -7.86 34.93 -0.37
N ARG A 620 -7.04 34.62 -1.39
CA ARG A 620 -6.90 33.25 -1.89
C ARG A 620 -6.53 32.34 -0.71
N LYS A 621 -7.28 31.26 -0.51
CA LYS A 621 -6.94 30.27 0.52
C LYS A 621 -5.72 29.48 0.06
N PHE A 622 -4.82 29.13 0.98
CA PHE A 622 -3.78 28.15 0.68
C PHE A 622 -4.46 26.81 0.30
N CYS A 623 -3.76 25.97 -0.45
CA CYS A 623 -4.07 24.57 -0.66
C CYS A 623 -3.97 23.99 0.69
N VAL A 624 -4.90 23.10 0.97
CA VAL A 624 -5.09 22.61 2.29
C VAL A 624 -5.56 21.15 2.31
N THR A 625 -4.84 20.24 1.67
CA THR A 625 -5.26 18.85 1.51
C THR A 625 -4.11 17.89 1.78
N GLU A 626 -4.26 16.77 2.49
CA GLU A 626 -3.17 15.79 2.78
C GLU A 626 -2.07 15.67 1.71
N ASP A 627 -2.48 15.59 0.45
CA ASP A 627 -1.63 15.60 -0.74
C ASP A 627 -0.68 16.81 -0.89
N CYS A 628 -1.12 18.02 -0.59
CA CYS A 628 -0.37 19.26 -0.79
C CYS A 628 0.69 19.56 0.30
N VAL A 629 0.51 19.29 1.61
CA VAL A 629 1.63 19.26 2.57
C VAL A 629 2.39 17.98 2.32
N ARG A 630 1.81 16.81 1.96
CA ARG A 630 2.66 15.63 1.64
C ARG A 630 3.67 16.00 0.56
N HIS A 631 3.22 16.67 -0.50
CA HIS A 631 4.07 17.21 -1.55
C HIS A 631 5.02 18.30 -1.05
N THR A 632 4.53 19.31 -0.32
CA THR A 632 5.37 20.42 0.17
C THR A 632 6.42 19.96 1.17
N THR A 633 6.09 18.97 2.00
CA THR A 633 7.00 18.28 2.91
C THR A 633 8.09 17.59 2.15
N LEU A 634 7.74 16.82 1.11
CA LEU A 634 8.73 16.14 0.29
C LEU A 634 9.64 17.15 -0.39
N LEU A 635 9.09 18.23 -0.96
CA LEU A 635 9.89 19.30 -1.57
C LEU A 635 10.79 20.01 -0.56
N THR A 636 10.30 20.32 0.64
CA THR A 636 11.05 21.09 1.66
C THR A 636 12.05 20.25 2.43
N LYS A 637 11.77 18.95 2.64
CA LYS A 637 12.69 17.99 3.26
C LYS A 637 14.01 17.88 2.50
N TYR A 638 13.96 17.94 1.17
CA TYR A 638 15.12 17.77 0.31
C TYR A 638 15.73 19.09 -0.21
N LEU A 639 15.04 20.20 0.06
CA LEU A 639 15.49 21.54 -0.27
C LEU A 639 16.71 21.93 0.56
N ASP A 640 17.76 22.46 -0.08
CA ASP A 640 18.86 23.12 0.61
C ASP A 640 18.75 24.64 0.39
N PRO A 641 18.19 25.39 1.36
CA PRO A 641 17.99 26.82 1.23
C PRO A 641 19.30 27.62 1.16
N ASN A 642 20.45 27.00 1.45
CA ASN A 642 21.75 27.65 1.36
C ASN A 642 22.34 27.65 -0.06
N ARG A 643 21.68 26.99 -1.01
CA ARG A 643 22.09 26.97 -2.43
C ARG A 643 21.33 28.03 -3.20
N ASP A 644 22.03 28.78 -4.05
CA ASP A 644 21.39 29.74 -4.94
C ASP A 644 20.70 29.01 -6.10
N PRO A 645 19.35 29.11 -6.24
CA PRO A 645 18.60 28.48 -7.33
C PRO A 645 18.99 29.00 -8.72
N CYS A 646 19.63 30.16 -8.82
CA CYS A 646 20.13 30.74 -10.08
C CYS A 646 21.53 30.26 -10.47
N GLU A 647 22.25 29.62 -9.54
CA GLU A 647 23.57 29.01 -9.78
C GLU A 647 23.49 27.49 -9.97
N ASN A 648 22.69 26.80 -9.15
CA ASN A 648 22.50 25.35 -9.28
C ASN A 648 21.13 24.94 -8.71
N PHE A 649 20.13 24.89 -9.59
CA PHE A 649 18.76 24.55 -9.23
C PHE A 649 18.60 23.09 -8.81
N SER A 650 19.33 22.16 -9.46
CA SER A 650 19.37 20.75 -9.05
C SER A 650 19.87 20.58 -7.63
N ALA A 651 20.94 21.28 -7.24
CA ALA A 651 21.45 21.22 -5.87
C ALA A 651 20.50 21.88 -4.86
N TYR A 652 19.82 22.95 -5.27
CA TYR A 652 18.80 23.61 -4.44
C TYR A 652 17.61 22.68 -4.11
N VAL A 653 17.18 21.82 -5.05
CA VAL A 653 16.01 20.94 -4.87
C VAL A 653 16.37 19.51 -4.41
N CYS A 654 17.50 18.94 -4.84
CA CYS A 654 17.81 17.51 -4.69
C CYS A 654 18.96 17.18 -3.72
N SER A 655 19.69 18.15 -3.14
CA SER A 655 20.95 17.84 -2.42
C SER A 655 20.77 17.07 -1.11
N ALA A 656 19.74 17.35 -0.32
CA ALA A 656 19.40 16.54 0.86
C ALA A 656 18.76 15.18 0.47
N TRP A 657 18.27 15.04 -0.77
CA TRP A 657 17.85 13.74 -1.32
C TRP A 657 19.07 12.84 -1.59
N TYR A 658 20.16 13.41 -2.13
CA TYR A 658 21.41 12.67 -2.39
C TYR A 658 22.13 12.16 -1.14
N THR A 659 21.84 12.73 0.03
CA THR A 659 22.58 12.48 1.28
C THR A 659 21.74 11.86 2.40
N SER A 660 20.42 11.68 2.18
CA SER A 660 19.50 11.08 3.15
C SER A 660 19.70 9.57 3.34
N SER A 661 19.60 9.11 4.58
CA SER A 661 19.55 7.68 4.95
C SER A 661 18.15 7.05 4.82
N ASP A 662 17.13 7.82 4.41
CA ASP A 662 15.72 7.41 4.26
C ASP A 662 15.46 6.48 3.06
N HIS A 663 16.48 6.22 2.24
CA HIS A 663 16.36 5.42 1.03
C HIS A 663 17.17 4.13 1.16
N SER A 664 16.56 3.00 0.78
CA SER A 664 17.28 1.72 0.70
C SER A 664 18.29 1.77 -0.45
N GLU A 665 19.29 0.88 -0.49
CA GLU A 665 20.18 0.69 -1.67
C GLU A 665 19.41 0.40 -3.00
N GLN A 666 18.07 0.33 -2.97
CA GLN A 666 17.17 -0.17 -4.01
C GLN A 666 16.36 0.93 -4.72
N VAL A 667 16.32 2.15 -4.18
CA VAL A 667 15.61 3.30 -4.79
C VAL A 667 16.66 4.27 -5.32
N THR A 668 16.89 4.25 -6.63
CA THR A 668 17.94 5.06 -7.28
C THR A 668 17.46 6.42 -7.80
N SER A 669 16.15 6.62 -7.94
CA SER A 669 15.51 7.88 -8.35
C SER A 669 14.13 8.06 -7.70
N VAL A 670 13.59 9.27 -7.76
CA VAL A 670 12.22 9.56 -7.31
C VAL A 670 11.18 8.75 -8.10
N LEU A 671 11.39 8.53 -9.41
CA LEU A 671 10.48 7.71 -10.22
C LEU A 671 10.58 6.21 -9.91
N ASP A 672 11.76 5.69 -9.54
CA ASP A 672 11.91 4.29 -9.11
C ASP A 672 11.07 3.95 -7.87
N SER A 673 10.79 4.95 -7.03
CA SER A 673 9.94 4.79 -5.85
C SER A 673 8.49 4.41 -6.19
N LEU A 674 7.98 4.82 -7.38
CA LEU A 674 6.63 4.47 -7.86
C LEU A 674 6.52 2.96 -8.11
N ARG A 675 7.51 2.39 -8.82
CA ARG A 675 7.55 0.96 -9.12
C ARG A 675 7.66 0.13 -7.84
N PHE A 676 8.53 0.55 -6.91
CA PHE A 676 8.70 -0.15 -5.65
C PHE A 676 7.45 -0.08 -4.77
N SER A 677 6.81 1.10 -4.68
CA SER A 677 5.53 1.27 -3.99
C SER A 677 4.42 0.41 -4.60
N TRP A 678 4.30 0.38 -5.93
CA TRP A 678 3.34 -0.50 -6.62
C TRP A 678 3.54 -1.97 -6.25
N TYR A 679 4.79 -2.45 -6.28
CA TYR A 679 5.09 -3.84 -5.95
C TYR A 679 4.94 -4.18 -4.47
N GLN A 680 5.14 -3.22 -3.57
CA GLN A 680 4.87 -3.40 -2.14
C GLN A 680 3.38 -3.54 -1.83
N HIS A 681 2.53 -2.77 -2.52
CA HIS A 681 1.08 -2.80 -2.35
C HIS A 681 0.39 -3.77 -3.34
N PHE A 682 1.15 -4.44 -4.21
CA PHE A 682 0.61 -5.31 -5.27
C PHE A 682 -0.26 -6.43 -4.74
N ARG A 683 0.16 -7.04 -3.63
CA ARG A 683 -0.63 -8.07 -2.97
C ARG A 683 -1.91 -7.50 -2.40
N ASP A 684 -1.85 -6.31 -1.80
CA ASP A 684 -3.05 -5.63 -1.30
C ASP A 684 -4.00 -5.28 -2.44
N ILE A 685 -3.51 -4.92 -3.63
CA ILE A 685 -4.31 -4.72 -4.84
C ILE A 685 -5.01 -6.02 -5.28
N LEU A 686 -4.31 -7.16 -5.25
CA LEU A 686 -4.92 -8.47 -5.54
C LEU A 686 -5.97 -8.87 -4.48
N LEU A 687 -5.68 -8.62 -3.20
CA LEU A 687 -6.56 -8.95 -2.07
C LEU A 687 -7.78 -8.03 -1.97
N GLN A 688 -7.61 -6.75 -2.28
CA GLN A 688 -8.68 -5.76 -2.46
C GLN A 688 -9.66 -6.17 -3.56
N GLY A 689 -9.31 -7.17 -4.38
CA GLY A 689 -10.19 -8.01 -5.21
C GLY A 689 -11.34 -7.23 -5.79
N ALA A 690 -10.99 -6.12 -6.44
CA ALA A 690 -11.91 -5.15 -6.98
C ALA A 690 -12.80 -5.78 -8.08
N LEU A 691 -12.33 -6.88 -8.68
CA LEU A 691 -13.07 -7.77 -9.57
C LEU A 691 -13.40 -9.05 -8.79
N LYS A 692 -14.61 -9.12 -8.21
CA LYS A 692 -15.15 -10.31 -7.49
C LYS A 692 -15.53 -11.42 -8.48
N ILE A 693 -14.54 -11.93 -9.21
CA ILE A 693 -14.70 -12.87 -10.30
C ILE A 693 -13.77 -14.08 -10.03
N PRO A 694 -14.19 -15.33 -10.20
CA PRO A 694 -13.34 -16.52 -10.06
C PRO A 694 -11.94 -16.41 -10.71
N ALA A 695 -11.83 -15.81 -11.89
CA ALA A 695 -10.58 -15.51 -12.56
C ALA A 695 -9.64 -14.64 -11.71
N GLY A 696 -10.19 -13.71 -10.94
CA GLY A 696 -9.50 -12.80 -10.00
C GLY A 696 -8.70 -13.52 -8.91
N GLU A 697 -9.06 -14.75 -8.56
CA GLU A 697 -8.36 -15.54 -7.54
C GLU A 697 -7.07 -16.19 -8.07
N LYS A 698 -6.97 -16.40 -9.39
CA LYS A 698 -5.83 -17.06 -10.05
C LYS A 698 -4.49 -16.29 -9.94
N PRO A 699 -4.41 -14.96 -10.15
CA PRO A 699 -3.17 -14.22 -9.91
C PRO A 699 -2.76 -14.22 -8.44
N LEU A 700 -3.72 -14.14 -7.51
CA LEU A 700 -3.43 -14.20 -6.08
C LEU A 700 -2.87 -15.57 -5.68
N ALA A 701 -3.46 -16.66 -6.18
CA ALA A 701 -2.95 -18.02 -5.98
C ALA A 701 -1.52 -18.19 -6.49
N MET A 702 -1.20 -17.60 -7.65
CA MET A 702 0.16 -17.58 -8.17
C MET A 702 1.11 -16.74 -7.29
N TYR A 703 0.66 -15.59 -6.78
CA TYR A 703 1.47 -14.70 -5.93
C TYR A 703 1.79 -15.37 -4.60
N ASP A 704 0.77 -15.94 -3.97
CA ASP A 704 0.91 -16.65 -2.70
C ASP A 704 1.80 -17.88 -2.91
N MET A 705 1.64 -18.64 -3.99
CA MET A 705 2.56 -19.73 -4.27
C MET A 705 3.99 -19.28 -4.61
N CYS A 706 4.18 -18.12 -5.24
CA CYS A 706 5.52 -17.55 -5.41
C CYS A 706 6.13 -17.19 -4.07
N SER A 707 5.46 -16.35 -3.26
CA SER A 707 5.99 -15.84 -2.00
C SER A 707 6.29 -16.98 -1.02
N THR A 708 5.45 -18.02 -1.04
CA THR A 708 5.60 -19.24 -0.23
C THR A 708 6.53 -20.30 -0.81
N GLY A 709 6.69 -20.35 -2.13
CA GLY A 709 7.29 -21.47 -2.83
C GLY A 709 8.81 -21.55 -2.72
N TYR A 710 9.50 -20.41 -2.56
CA TYR A 710 10.97 -20.33 -2.41
C TYR A 710 11.54 -21.11 -1.24
N LYS A 711 10.65 -21.32 -0.31
CA LYS A 711 10.93 -21.67 1.04
C LYS A 711 11.10 -23.21 1.02
N SER A 712 10.34 -23.99 0.22
CA SER A 712 10.56 -25.44 -0.03
C SER A 712 11.22 -25.67 -1.37
N GLY A 713 12.56 -25.62 -1.39
CA GLY A 713 13.29 -25.82 -2.63
C GLY A 713 13.21 -27.24 -3.20
N ALA A 714 12.82 -28.27 -2.44
CA ALA A 714 12.85 -29.66 -2.92
C ALA A 714 11.83 -29.97 -4.03
N SER A 715 10.56 -29.58 -3.86
CA SER A 715 9.53 -29.79 -4.89
C SER A 715 9.76 -28.89 -6.10
N GLN A 716 10.19 -27.64 -5.88
CA GLN A 716 10.53 -26.72 -6.95
C GLN A 716 11.71 -27.24 -7.78
N ARG A 717 12.76 -27.76 -7.12
CA ARG A 717 13.89 -28.42 -7.79
C ARG A 717 13.44 -29.68 -8.54
N ALA A 718 12.60 -30.51 -7.94
CA ALA A 718 12.10 -31.72 -8.58
C ALA A 718 11.28 -31.40 -9.83
N SER A 719 10.32 -30.47 -9.74
CA SER A 719 9.54 -29.99 -10.88
C SER A 719 10.43 -29.34 -11.94
N PHE A 720 11.45 -28.58 -11.53
CA PHE A 720 12.39 -27.95 -12.45
C PHE A 720 13.26 -28.98 -13.18
N LEU A 721 13.83 -29.96 -12.45
CA LEU A 721 14.64 -31.02 -13.04
C LEU A 721 13.82 -31.96 -13.94
N GLU A 722 12.59 -32.29 -13.53
CA GLU A 722 11.67 -33.08 -14.36
C GLU A 722 11.22 -32.31 -15.60
N PHE A 723 11.05 -31.00 -15.49
CA PHE A 723 10.81 -30.15 -16.65
C PHE A 723 11.99 -30.16 -17.62
N LEU A 724 13.23 -30.01 -17.13
CA LEU A 724 14.42 -30.10 -17.99
C LEU A 724 14.52 -31.46 -18.67
N LYS A 725 14.22 -32.55 -17.94
CA LYS A 725 14.25 -33.91 -18.46
C LYS A 725 13.16 -34.16 -19.52
N SER A 726 11.91 -33.85 -19.22
CA SER A 726 10.75 -34.04 -20.11
C SER A 726 10.85 -33.23 -21.40
N HIS A 727 11.53 -32.07 -21.36
CA HIS A 727 11.71 -31.20 -22.52
C HIS A 727 13.04 -31.40 -23.26
N LYS A 728 13.86 -32.39 -22.86
CA LYS A 728 15.20 -32.62 -23.43
C LYS A 728 16.08 -31.37 -23.35
N LEU A 729 16.15 -30.75 -22.17
CA LEU A 729 16.92 -29.54 -21.83
C LEU A 729 17.85 -29.79 -20.62
N THR A 730 18.41 -30.99 -20.51
CA THR A 730 19.26 -31.37 -19.37
C THR A 730 20.51 -30.50 -19.27
N TRP A 731 20.93 -30.21 -18.03
CA TRP A 731 22.11 -29.41 -17.70
C TRP A 731 22.93 -30.12 -16.61
N PRO A 732 24.28 -30.09 -16.67
CA PRO A 732 25.15 -29.32 -17.56
C PRO A 732 25.39 -29.94 -18.94
N GLU A 733 25.04 -31.21 -19.13
CA GLU A 733 25.20 -31.91 -20.41
C GLU A 733 23.87 -31.94 -21.20
N PRO A 734 23.84 -31.32 -22.40
CA PRO A 734 22.66 -31.34 -23.24
C PRO A 734 22.48 -32.72 -23.90
N PRO A 735 21.24 -33.09 -24.29
CA PRO A 735 20.97 -34.38 -24.91
C PRO A 735 21.63 -34.50 -26.29
N ALA A 736 21.82 -35.74 -26.76
CA ALA A 736 22.42 -36.03 -28.07
C ALA A 736 21.66 -35.39 -29.24
N GLN A 737 20.34 -35.24 -29.11
CA GLN A 737 19.49 -34.56 -30.10
C GLN A 737 19.26 -33.11 -29.65
N LEU A 738 19.98 -32.18 -30.28
CA LEU A 738 19.95 -30.74 -29.96
C LEU A 738 18.81 -29.99 -30.66
N HIS A 739 18.30 -28.95 -30.00
CA HIS A 739 17.25 -28.09 -30.56
C HIS A 739 17.84 -27.08 -31.56
N GLU A 740 17.02 -26.68 -32.54
CA GLU A 740 17.37 -25.58 -33.46
C GLU A 740 17.43 -24.26 -32.64
N PRO A 741 18.58 -23.55 -32.63
CA PRO A 741 18.80 -22.45 -31.69
C PRO A 741 17.83 -21.27 -31.81
N LEU A 742 17.46 -20.84 -33.01
CA LEU A 742 16.55 -19.70 -33.20
C LEU A 742 15.15 -20.02 -32.68
N GLY A 743 14.64 -21.20 -33.02
CA GLY A 743 13.38 -21.73 -32.52
C GLY A 743 13.38 -21.85 -31.00
N LEU A 744 14.47 -22.33 -30.39
CA LEU A 744 14.60 -22.40 -28.93
C LEU A 744 14.61 -21.00 -28.29
N ILE A 745 15.36 -20.05 -28.85
CA ILE A 745 15.40 -18.64 -28.39
C ILE A 745 13.99 -18.03 -28.36
N ILE A 746 13.23 -18.20 -29.46
CA ILE A 746 11.87 -17.68 -29.61
C ILE A 746 10.91 -18.42 -28.67
N TYR A 747 11.04 -19.74 -28.56
CA TYR A 747 10.21 -20.58 -27.70
C TYR A 747 10.36 -20.19 -26.23
N LEU A 748 11.60 -20.03 -25.75
CA LEU A 748 11.90 -19.61 -24.38
C LEU A 748 11.36 -18.20 -24.08
N ALA A 749 11.56 -17.27 -25.02
CA ALA A 749 11.10 -15.89 -24.91
C ALA A 749 9.57 -15.77 -24.89
N TYR A 750 8.89 -16.46 -25.80
CA TYR A 750 7.46 -16.30 -26.02
C TYR A 750 6.62 -17.20 -25.11
N LYS A 751 6.92 -18.50 -25.05
CA LYS A 751 6.08 -19.48 -24.36
C LYS A 751 6.24 -19.45 -22.84
N TRP A 752 7.48 -19.32 -22.37
CA TRP A 752 7.78 -19.38 -20.92
C TRP A 752 8.26 -18.05 -20.34
N GLN A 753 8.28 -17.00 -21.15
CA GLN A 753 8.59 -15.63 -20.73
C GLN A 753 9.94 -15.56 -20.00
N SER A 754 10.90 -16.34 -20.50
CA SER A 754 12.26 -16.42 -20.00
C SER A 754 13.12 -15.31 -20.64
N PRO A 755 14.06 -14.70 -19.91
CA PRO A 755 15.13 -13.89 -20.46
C PRO A 755 15.75 -14.60 -21.66
N SER A 756 15.83 -13.86 -22.75
CA SER A 756 16.34 -14.33 -24.01
C SER A 756 16.95 -13.15 -24.74
N TRP A 757 17.61 -13.41 -25.87
CA TRP A 757 18.26 -12.36 -26.66
C TRP A 757 17.24 -11.38 -27.24
N VAL A 758 16.03 -11.90 -27.50
CA VAL A 758 14.92 -11.16 -28.09
C VAL A 758 13.64 -11.35 -27.28
N SER A 759 12.79 -10.33 -27.31
CA SER A 759 11.38 -10.39 -26.93
C SER A 759 10.53 -10.48 -28.20
N VAL A 760 9.60 -11.44 -28.26
CA VAL A 760 8.75 -11.68 -29.42
C VAL A 760 7.28 -11.41 -29.08
N ARG A 761 6.54 -10.76 -29.99
CA ARG A 761 5.10 -10.54 -29.88
C ARG A 761 4.40 -10.85 -31.20
N VAL A 762 3.25 -11.49 -31.13
CA VAL A 762 2.33 -11.61 -32.27
C VAL A 762 1.50 -10.33 -32.30
N LEU A 763 1.35 -9.74 -33.47
CA LEU A 763 0.54 -8.54 -33.70
C LEU A 763 -0.76 -8.92 -34.39
N GLU A 764 -1.71 -7.98 -34.42
CA GLU A 764 -2.92 -8.13 -35.21
C GLU A 764 -2.57 -8.40 -36.69
N PRO A 765 -3.24 -9.38 -37.34
CA PRO A 765 -3.06 -9.63 -38.75
C PRO A 765 -3.25 -8.37 -39.59
N ALA A 766 -2.59 -8.31 -40.74
CA ALA A 766 -2.87 -7.30 -41.74
C ALA A 766 -4.35 -7.38 -42.17
N PRO A 767 -4.94 -6.28 -42.66
CA PRO A 767 -6.29 -6.31 -43.25
C PRO A 767 -6.45 -7.38 -44.35
N SER A 768 -5.35 -7.74 -45.02
CA SER A 768 -5.23 -8.81 -46.02
C SER A 768 -5.21 -10.23 -45.42
N GLY A 769 -5.22 -10.39 -44.09
CA GLY A 769 -5.18 -11.67 -43.39
C GLY A 769 -3.78 -12.19 -43.05
N GLN A 770 -2.71 -11.55 -43.54
CA GLN A 770 -1.31 -11.95 -43.29
C GLN A 770 -0.92 -11.76 -41.82
N GLN A 771 -0.21 -12.71 -41.24
CA GLN A 771 0.27 -12.64 -39.87
C GLN A 771 1.40 -11.60 -39.74
N ARG A 772 1.55 -11.04 -38.54
CA ARG A 772 2.54 -10.02 -38.22
C ARG A 772 3.24 -10.36 -36.90
N ILE A 773 4.57 -10.38 -36.89
CA ILE A 773 5.38 -10.69 -35.70
C ILE A 773 6.28 -9.52 -35.39
N LEU A 774 6.32 -9.04 -34.14
CA LEU A 774 7.30 -8.07 -33.67
C LEU A 774 8.42 -8.75 -32.89
N VAL A 775 9.66 -8.36 -33.20
CA VAL A 775 10.86 -8.66 -32.43
C VAL A 775 11.43 -7.39 -31.80
N SER A 776 11.84 -7.47 -30.54
CA SER A 776 12.49 -6.38 -29.81
C SER A 776 13.63 -6.90 -28.93
N PRO A 777 14.58 -6.06 -28.46
CA PRO A 777 15.62 -6.52 -27.55
C PRO A 777 15.01 -7.19 -26.31
N GLY A 778 15.56 -8.34 -25.91
CA GLY A 778 15.12 -9.07 -24.73
C GLY A 778 15.74 -8.54 -23.42
N LEU A 779 15.09 -8.78 -22.29
CA LEU A 779 15.63 -8.52 -20.95
C LEU A 779 16.71 -9.56 -20.62
N TYR A 780 17.93 -9.35 -21.11
CA TYR A 780 19.07 -10.21 -20.83
C TYR A 780 19.74 -9.81 -19.50
N MET A 781 19.74 -10.70 -18.50
CA MET A 781 20.22 -10.42 -17.13
C MET A 781 21.37 -11.35 -16.72
N PRO A 782 22.61 -10.87 -16.58
CA PRO A 782 23.69 -11.66 -15.99
C PRO A 782 23.67 -11.49 -14.47
N ILE A 783 23.38 -12.56 -13.75
CA ILE A 783 23.31 -12.55 -12.28
C ILE A 783 24.70 -12.35 -11.64
N VAL A 784 25.79 -12.65 -12.36
CA VAL A 784 27.14 -12.76 -11.79
C VAL A 784 28.15 -11.74 -12.32
N ARG A 785 28.02 -11.28 -13.56
CA ARG A 785 29.10 -10.53 -14.23
C ARG A 785 29.35 -9.14 -13.61
N LYS A 786 28.34 -8.51 -13.00
CA LYS A 786 28.50 -7.24 -12.26
C LYS A 786 29.34 -7.38 -10.97
N GLN A 787 29.57 -8.60 -10.47
CA GLN A 787 30.38 -8.87 -9.25
C GLN A 787 31.74 -9.55 -9.53
N HIS A 788 32.00 -10.03 -10.75
CA HIS A 788 33.07 -11.02 -11.03
C HIS A 788 34.21 -10.56 -11.97
N GLN A 789 34.40 -9.26 -12.22
CA GLN A 789 35.45 -8.81 -13.16
C GLN A 789 36.91 -9.08 -12.74
N ASN A 790 37.19 -9.63 -11.54
CA ASN A 790 38.57 -9.77 -11.05
C ASN A 790 39.08 -11.19 -10.69
N ILE A 791 38.32 -12.29 -10.86
CA ILE A 791 38.83 -13.61 -10.41
C ILE A 791 38.43 -14.74 -11.38
N LYS A 792 39.31 -15.12 -12.30
CA LYS A 792 39.11 -16.23 -13.28
C LYS A 792 38.81 -17.60 -12.62
N LEU A 793 39.15 -17.80 -11.35
CA LEU A 793 38.92 -19.03 -10.57
C LEU A 793 37.50 -19.15 -9.95
N THR A 794 36.53 -18.34 -10.39
CA THR A 794 35.18 -18.29 -9.77
C THR A 794 33.99 -18.69 -10.67
N TYR A 795 34.09 -18.72 -12.00
CA TYR A 795 32.93 -19.04 -12.87
C TYR A 795 32.61 -20.55 -12.92
N VAL A 796 33.64 -21.41 -12.90
CA VAL A 796 33.46 -22.87 -12.69
C VAL A 796 32.86 -23.13 -11.31
N LYS A 797 33.37 -22.47 -10.26
CA LYS A 797 32.80 -22.56 -8.91
C LYS A 797 31.34 -22.09 -8.87
N TYR A 798 30.94 -21.15 -9.74
CA TYR A 798 29.56 -20.71 -9.84
C TYR A 798 28.64 -21.80 -10.39
N TRP A 799 29.07 -22.52 -11.43
CA TRP A 799 28.35 -23.71 -11.91
C TRP A 799 28.31 -24.81 -10.85
N GLU A 800 29.42 -25.04 -10.14
CA GLU A 800 29.48 -26.00 -9.03
C GLU A 800 28.50 -25.64 -7.90
N LEU A 801 28.39 -24.36 -7.53
CA LEU A 801 27.41 -23.88 -6.54
C LEU A 801 25.97 -24.20 -6.99
N PHE A 802 25.66 -24.00 -8.27
CA PHE A 802 24.33 -24.34 -8.80
C PHE A 802 24.08 -25.85 -8.79
N LEU A 803 25.08 -26.67 -9.12
CA LEU A 803 24.95 -28.13 -9.05
C LEU A 803 24.76 -28.63 -7.63
N VAL A 804 25.48 -28.07 -6.65
CA VAL A 804 25.33 -28.43 -5.23
C VAL A 804 23.91 -28.16 -4.73
N HIS A 805 23.30 -27.06 -5.17
CA HIS A 805 21.95 -26.71 -4.77
C HIS A 805 20.86 -27.40 -5.59
N LEU A 806 21.06 -27.65 -6.89
CA LEU A 806 20.11 -28.39 -7.73
C LEU A 806 20.12 -29.89 -7.43
N TYR A 807 21.29 -30.46 -7.14
CA TYR A 807 21.51 -31.87 -6.82
C TYR A 807 22.15 -32.00 -5.43
N PRO A 808 21.35 -31.91 -4.35
CA PRO A 808 21.87 -32.00 -2.99
C PRO A 808 22.63 -33.30 -2.70
N ASP A 809 22.20 -34.41 -3.31
CA ASP A 809 22.90 -35.70 -3.25
C ASP A 809 24.17 -35.67 -4.10
N ALA A 810 25.32 -35.82 -3.45
CA ALA A 810 26.61 -35.79 -4.10
C ALA A 810 26.81 -36.94 -5.11
N THR A 811 26.12 -38.07 -4.94
CA THR A 811 26.21 -39.24 -5.84
C THR A 811 25.42 -39.04 -7.13
N ALA A 812 24.41 -38.15 -7.10
CA ALA A 812 23.57 -37.81 -8.24
C ALA A 812 24.04 -36.54 -8.99
N ARG A 813 25.13 -35.89 -8.55
CA ARG A 813 25.64 -34.67 -9.17
C ARG A 813 26.31 -34.94 -10.53
N PRO A 814 25.85 -34.29 -11.61
CA PRO A 814 26.52 -34.35 -12.90
C PRO A 814 27.94 -33.79 -12.87
N ARG A 815 28.83 -34.29 -13.74
CA ARG A 815 30.18 -33.73 -13.92
C ARG A 815 30.14 -32.48 -14.81
N ILE A 816 31.02 -31.53 -14.52
CA ILE A 816 31.22 -30.33 -15.34
C ILE A 816 32.37 -30.57 -16.32
N ASN A 817 32.16 -30.25 -17.59
CA ASN A 817 33.24 -30.07 -18.55
C ASN A 817 33.71 -28.60 -18.54
N VAL A 818 34.94 -28.36 -18.08
CA VAL A 818 35.49 -27.00 -17.94
C VAL A 818 35.53 -26.25 -19.28
N THR A 819 35.81 -26.95 -20.38
CA THR A 819 35.83 -26.34 -21.72
C THR A 819 34.45 -25.84 -22.13
N ASP A 820 33.38 -26.54 -21.75
CA ASP A 820 32.01 -26.08 -22.02
C ASP A 820 31.64 -24.85 -21.18
N VAL A 821 32.11 -24.79 -19.93
CA VAL A 821 31.91 -23.62 -19.05
C VAL A 821 32.64 -22.39 -19.60
N GLU A 822 33.87 -22.56 -20.09
CA GLU A 822 34.65 -21.48 -20.69
C GLU A 822 34.02 -21.00 -22.00
N ASN A 823 33.54 -21.92 -22.84
CA ASN A 823 32.82 -21.59 -24.06
C ASN A 823 31.53 -20.80 -23.77
N VAL A 824 30.75 -21.19 -22.76
CA VAL A 824 29.52 -20.46 -22.38
C VAL A 824 29.84 -19.09 -21.81
N ARG A 825 30.93 -18.95 -21.04
CA ARG A 825 31.41 -17.65 -20.57
C ARG A 825 31.70 -16.71 -21.74
N ASP A 826 32.30 -17.23 -22.82
CA ASP A 826 32.66 -16.44 -23.99
C ASP A 826 31.42 -16.10 -24.85
N VAL A 827 30.47 -17.03 -24.97
CA VAL A 827 29.16 -16.80 -25.60
C VAL A 827 28.36 -15.73 -24.84
N GLU A 828 28.20 -15.87 -23.51
CA GLU A 828 27.61 -14.83 -22.65
C GLU A 828 28.36 -13.50 -22.77
N GLY A 829 29.67 -13.61 -22.98
CA GLY A 829 30.63 -12.58 -23.28
C GLY A 829 30.16 -11.61 -24.34
N ASP A 830 30.09 -12.16 -25.54
CA ASP A 830 29.87 -11.45 -26.78
C ASP A 830 28.40 -11.06 -26.94
N ILE A 831 27.46 -11.87 -26.44
CA ILE A 831 26.03 -11.55 -26.42
C ILE A 831 25.77 -10.31 -25.55
N LEU A 832 26.42 -10.22 -24.40
CA LEU A 832 26.26 -9.06 -23.52
C LEU A 832 26.69 -7.79 -24.19
N GLU A 833 27.88 -7.79 -24.78
CA GLU A 833 28.42 -6.62 -25.47
C GLU A 833 27.54 -6.23 -26.67
N ALA A 834 27.10 -7.22 -27.45
CA ALA A 834 26.30 -6.97 -28.64
C ALA A 834 24.89 -6.47 -28.32
N ILE A 835 24.17 -7.09 -27.38
CA ILE A 835 22.82 -6.65 -26.99
C ILE A 835 22.85 -5.33 -26.21
N ASP A 836 23.85 -5.12 -25.35
CA ASP A 836 24.04 -3.85 -24.64
C ASP A 836 24.35 -2.69 -25.61
N SER A 837 25.14 -2.94 -26.65
CA SER A 837 25.37 -1.99 -27.74
C SER A 837 24.07 -1.61 -28.46
N VAL A 838 23.23 -2.60 -28.81
CA VAL A 838 21.91 -2.37 -29.42
C VAL A 838 20.98 -1.59 -28.46
N MET A 839 21.00 -1.88 -27.16
CA MET A 839 20.18 -1.15 -26.18
C MET A 839 20.66 0.29 -25.92
N ARG A 840 21.96 0.58 -26.12
CA ARG A 840 22.55 1.93 -25.95
C ARG A 840 22.54 2.77 -27.22
N SER A 841 22.18 2.17 -28.35
CA SER A 841 21.97 2.86 -29.61
C SER A 841 20.96 4.00 -29.46
N ALA A 842 21.39 5.25 -29.66
CA ALA A 842 20.51 6.42 -29.64
C ALA A 842 19.59 6.52 -30.88
N LYS A 843 19.76 5.62 -31.87
CA LYS A 843 19.02 5.62 -33.14
C LYS A 843 18.30 4.29 -33.31
N MET A 844 17.13 4.14 -32.67
CA MET A 844 16.24 3.01 -32.95
C MET A 844 15.80 3.06 -34.42
N GLN A 845 16.03 1.97 -35.16
CA GLN A 845 15.61 1.82 -36.56
C GLN A 845 14.48 0.79 -36.68
N PRO A 846 13.23 1.15 -36.39
CA PRO A 846 12.12 0.23 -36.54
C PRO A 846 11.93 -0.13 -38.02
N ALA A 847 11.70 -1.40 -38.31
CA ALA A 847 11.43 -1.87 -39.67
C ALA A 847 10.28 -2.88 -39.70
N LEU A 848 9.61 -2.96 -40.85
CA LEU A 848 8.51 -3.90 -41.14
C LEU A 848 8.69 -4.39 -42.58
N PHE A 849 8.88 -5.69 -42.75
CA PHE A 849 9.11 -6.31 -44.06
C PHE A 849 8.54 -7.73 -44.10
N LEU A 850 8.37 -8.32 -45.28
CA LEU A 850 7.93 -9.71 -45.43
C LEU A 850 9.04 -10.68 -45.02
N PHE A 851 8.69 -11.85 -44.50
CA PHE A 851 9.69 -12.89 -44.21
C PHE A 851 10.54 -13.26 -45.44
N SER A 852 9.99 -13.19 -46.66
CA SER A 852 10.75 -13.37 -47.90
C SER A 852 11.86 -12.35 -48.12
N GLU A 853 11.72 -11.15 -47.54
CA GLU A 853 12.66 -10.03 -47.72
C GLU A 853 13.80 -10.05 -46.69
N ILE A 854 13.77 -10.98 -45.72
CA ILE A 854 14.79 -11.03 -44.66
C ILE A 854 16.20 -11.21 -45.21
N SER A 855 16.36 -11.94 -46.32
CA SER A 855 17.64 -12.16 -46.97
C SER A 855 18.28 -10.88 -47.52
N HIS A 856 17.50 -9.82 -47.75
CA HIS A 856 18.05 -8.50 -48.14
C HIS A 856 18.73 -7.79 -46.96
N HIS A 857 18.31 -8.09 -45.74
CA HIS A 857 18.82 -7.49 -44.51
C HIS A 857 19.83 -8.39 -43.80
N VAL A 858 19.68 -9.71 -43.93
CA VAL A 858 20.55 -10.74 -43.36
C VAL A 858 20.89 -11.76 -44.45
N PRO A 859 21.90 -11.49 -45.29
CA PRO A 859 22.24 -12.37 -46.41
C PRO A 859 22.68 -13.78 -45.99
N SER A 860 23.17 -13.93 -44.77
CA SER A 860 23.69 -15.18 -44.20
C SER A 860 22.62 -16.18 -43.76
N ALA A 861 21.33 -15.82 -43.78
CA ALA A 861 20.24 -16.67 -43.29
C ALA A 861 19.05 -16.66 -44.25
N SER A 862 18.59 -17.84 -44.69
CA SER A 862 17.46 -17.95 -45.60
C SER A 862 16.13 -17.63 -44.91
N ALA A 863 15.18 -17.07 -45.66
CA ALA A 863 13.81 -16.84 -45.20
C ALA A 863 13.16 -18.09 -44.59
N SER A 864 13.45 -19.29 -45.13
CA SER A 864 12.93 -20.55 -44.61
C SER A 864 13.40 -20.85 -43.17
N VAL A 865 14.66 -20.56 -42.83
CA VAL A 865 15.20 -20.78 -41.48
C VAL A 865 14.48 -19.90 -40.47
N TRP A 866 14.21 -18.64 -40.82
CA TRP A 866 13.48 -17.73 -39.95
C TRP A 866 12.00 -18.08 -39.82
N VAL A 867 11.32 -18.38 -40.94
CA VAL A 867 9.92 -18.84 -40.91
C VAL A 867 9.80 -20.11 -40.07
N ASP A 868 10.68 -21.09 -40.26
CA ASP A 868 10.67 -22.33 -39.49
C ASP A 868 10.99 -22.09 -38.01
N GLY A 869 11.97 -21.23 -37.70
CA GLY A 869 12.32 -20.86 -36.33
C GLY A 869 11.16 -20.20 -35.59
N PHE A 870 10.51 -19.21 -36.20
CA PHE A 870 9.32 -18.58 -35.64
C PHE A 870 8.12 -19.54 -35.59
N GLN A 871 7.93 -20.38 -36.60
CA GLN A 871 6.83 -21.34 -36.60
C GLN A 871 7.02 -22.39 -35.51
N ARG A 872 8.25 -22.90 -35.29
CA ARG A 872 8.57 -23.84 -34.21
C ARG A 872 8.44 -23.17 -32.84
N GLY A 873 8.96 -21.96 -32.69
CA GLY A 873 8.96 -21.23 -31.43
C GLY A 873 7.57 -20.74 -31.01
N LEU A 874 6.75 -20.31 -31.96
CA LEU A 874 5.43 -19.76 -31.69
C LEU A 874 4.32 -20.80 -31.83
N SER A 875 4.39 -21.76 -32.75
CA SER A 875 3.29 -22.69 -33.08
C SER A 875 1.99 -21.91 -33.42
N LEU A 876 2.01 -21.16 -34.53
CA LEU A 876 0.86 -20.38 -35.00
C LEU A 876 -0.06 -21.19 -35.91
N GLU A 877 -1.35 -20.89 -35.83
CA GLU A 877 -2.40 -21.37 -36.73
C GLU A 877 -3.21 -20.17 -37.25
N PRO A 878 -3.31 -19.94 -38.58
CA PRO A 878 -2.64 -20.68 -39.66
C PRO A 878 -1.09 -20.62 -39.57
N LYS A 879 -0.40 -21.53 -40.27
CA LYS A 879 1.07 -21.57 -40.26
C LYS A 879 1.66 -20.32 -40.94
N LEU A 880 2.79 -19.86 -40.42
CA LEU A 880 3.58 -18.80 -41.03
C LEU A 880 4.09 -19.20 -42.41
N THR A 881 4.10 -18.22 -43.30
CA THR A 881 4.58 -18.28 -44.66
C THR A 881 5.60 -17.16 -44.89
N SER A 882 6.34 -17.24 -45.99
CA SER A 882 7.23 -16.15 -46.40
C SER A 882 6.48 -14.85 -46.76
N GLN A 883 5.17 -14.91 -46.92
CA GLN A 883 4.29 -13.79 -47.22
C GLN A 883 3.70 -13.12 -45.95
N ASP A 884 4.11 -13.56 -44.76
CA ASP A 884 3.77 -12.89 -43.50
C ASP A 884 4.84 -11.84 -43.14
N TYR A 885 4.49 -10.90 -42.26
CA TYR A 885 5.35 -9.77 -41.94
C TYR A 885 6.16 -9.98 -40.66
N LEU A 886 7.43 -9.58 -40.71
CA LEU A 886 8.33 -9.40 -39.58
C LEU A 886 8.54 -7.90 -39.30
N ALA A 887 8.07 -7.46 -38.15
CA ALA A 887 8.37 -6.17 -37.56
C ALA A 887 9.55 -6.31 -36.59
N VAL A 888 10.43 -5.31 -36.56
CA VAL A 888 11.58 -5.25 -35.66
C VAL A 888 11.63 -3.86 -35.03
N SER A 889 11.87 -3.77 -33.72
CA SER A 889 12.00 -2.47 -33.06
C SER A 889 13.33 -1.77 -33.39
N ASP A 890 14.33 -2.56 -33.78
CA ASP A 890 15.61 -2.09 -34.30
C ASP A 890 16.15 -3.15 -35.28
N LEU A 891 16.49 -2.74 -36.51
CA LEU A 891 17.04 -3.64 -37.53
C LEU A 891 18.39 -4.24 -37.10
N SER A 892 19.22 -3.49 -36.36
CA SER A 892 20.51 -3.97 -35.87
C SER A 892 20.36 -5.19 -34.96
N LEU A 893 19.24 -5.34 -34.25
CA LEU A 893 18.98 -6.51 -33.41
C LEU A 893 18.92 -7.80 -34.22
N ILE A 894 18.20 -7.82 -35.35
CA ILE A 894 18.05 -9.03 -36.17
C ILE A 894 19.37 -9.40 -36.85
N ILE A 895 20.15 -8.40 -37.27
CA ILE A 895 21.50 -8.60 -37.81
C ILE A 895 22.40 -9.25 -36.74
N THR A 896 22.44 -8.67 -35.54
CA THR A 896 23.23 -9.20 -34.42
C THR A 896 22.81 -10.62 -34.03
N VAL A 897 21.51 -10.91 -33.98
CA VAL A 897 21.04 -12.28 -33.69
C VAL A 897 21.53 -13.27 -34.76
N ALA A 898 21.47 -12.89 -36.04
CA ALA A 898 21.94 -13.75 -37.12
C ALA A 898 23.46 -13.99 -37.06
N GLU A 899 24.24 -12.95 -36.78
CA GLU A 899 25.69 -13.04 -36.63
C GLU A 899 26.09 -13.96 -35.46
N LEU A 900 25.41 -13.84 -34.32
CA LEU A 900 25.64 -14.71 -33.16
C LEU A 900 25.26 -16.17 -33.44
N LEU A 901 24.15 -16.42 -34.16
CA LEU A 901 23.75 -17.76 -34.59
C LEU A 901 24.75 -18.38 -35.56
N ALA A 902 25.40 -17.58 -36.41
CA ALA A 902 26.42 -18.04 -37.35
C ALA A 902 27.79 -18.25 -36.69
N LYS A 903 28.12 -17.44 -35.67
CA LYS A 903 29.42 -17.45 -34.99
C LYS A 903 29.67 -18.70 -34.15
N TYR A 904 28.64 -19.19 -33.46
CA TYR A 904 28.77 -20.30 -32.52
C TYR A 904 28.09 -21.55 -33.04
N ASN A 905 28.67 -22.71 -32.72
CA ASN A 905 28.06 -23.97 -33.11
C ASN A 905 26.78 -24.27 -32.29
N VAL A 906 25.94 -25.14 -32.83
CA VAL A 906 24.63 -25.51 -32.24
C VAL A 906 24.78 -26.02 -30.80
N ARG A 907 25.86 -26.73 -30.48
CA ARG A 907 26.10 -27.25 -29.13
C ARG A 907 26.41 -26.13 -28.14
N GLN A 908 27.31 -25.20 -28.47
CA GLN A 908 27.63 -24.04 -27.64
C GLN A 908 26.39 -23.19 -27.35
N LEU A 909 25.60 -22.92 -28.39
CA LEU A 909 24.36 -22.15 -28.27
C LEU A 909 23.33 -22.86 -27.40
N ASN A 910 23.11 -24.16 -27.58
CA ASN A 910 22.16 -24.90 -26.74
C ASN A 910 22.58 -24.93 -25.27
N ILE A 911 23.87 -25.16 -24.95
CA ILE A 911 24.35 -25.15 -23.57
C ILE A 911 24.13 -23.77 -22.95
N HIS A 912 24.45 -22.70 -23.69
CA HIS A 912 24.19 -21.32 -23.24
C HIS A 912 22.69 -21.05 -23.00
N MET A 913 21.82 -21.42 -23.92
CA MET A 913 20.36 -21.20 -23.76
C MET A 913 19.78 -22.00 -22.58
N ILE A 914 20.24 -23.24 -22.38
CA ILE A 914 19.88 -24.04 -21.21
C ILE A 914 20.45 -23.41 -19.93
N TRP A 915 21.66 -22.88 -19.97
CA TRP A 915 22.27 -22.19 -18.83
C TRP A 915 21.54 -20.89 -18.47
N LEU A 916 21.07 -20.10 -19.43
CA LEU A 916 20.20 -18.95 -19.18
C LEU A 916 18.90 -19.37 -18.49
N LEU A 917 18.31 -20.47 -18.95
CA LEU A 917 17.12 -21.05 -18.34
C LEU A 917 17.42 -21.50 -16.91
N VAL A 918 18.53 -22.19 -16.67
CA VAL A 918 18.96 -22.61 -15.33
C VAL A 918 19.23 -21.42 -14.43
N GLN A 919 19.97 -20.41 -14.87
CA GLN A 919 20.26 -19.21 -14.07
C GLN A 919 18.99 -18.48 -13.66
N TYR A 920 18.05 -18.31 -14.58
CA TYR A 920 16.84 -17.54 -14.30
C TYR A 920 15.80 -18.32 -13.51
N HIS A 921 15.58 -19.58 -13.87
CA HIS A 921 14.50 -20.40 -13.29
C HIS A 921 14.93 -21.16 -12.05
N SER A 922 16.23 -21.37 -11.83
CA SER A 922 16.71 -21.85 -10.53
C SER A 922 16.37 -20.88 -9.40
N LEU A 923 16.18 -19.59 -9.69
CA LEU A 923 15.59 -18.66 -8.73
C LEU A 923 14.28 -19.29 -8.20
N PHE A 924 13.36 -19.72 -9.06
CA PHE A 924 12.13 -20.41 -8.65
C PHE A 924 12.35 -21.73 -7.90
N ALA A 925 13.49 -22.40 -8.15
CA ALA A 925 13.85 -23.68 -7.56
C ALA A 925 14.23 -23.59 -6.07
N GLY A 926 14.43 -22.40 -5.52
CA GLY A 926 14.55 -22.22 -4.08
C GLY A 926 15.30 -20.98 -3.62
N TYR A 927 15.15 -20.71 -2.34
CA TYR A 927 15.68 -19.52 -1.68
C TYR A 927 17.20 -19.34 -1.81
N GLU A 928 17.97 -20.42 -1.83
CA GLU A 928 19.44 -20.34 -1.98
C GLU A 928 19.84 -19.64 -3.28
N PHE A 929 19.07 -19.81 -4.36
CA PHE A 929 19.33 -19.14 -5.62
C PHE A 929 18.98 -17.64 -5.58
N LEU A 930 17.94 -17.23 -4.85
CA LEU A 930 17.69 -15.79 -4.57
C LEU A 930 18.79 -15.17 -3.72
N LYS A 931 19.28 -15.91 -2.73
CA LYS A 931 20.37 -15.46 -1.86
C LYS A 931 21.66 -15.28 -2.66
N ILE A 932 21.96 -16.20 -3.58
CA ILE A 932 23.07 -16.07 -4.54
C ILE A 932 22.84 -14.82 -5.41
N HIS A 933 21.64 -14.65 -5.96
CA HIS A 933 21.30 -13.51 -6.82
C HIS A 933 21.43 -12.15 -6.14
N TYR A 934 20.93 -12.01 -4.92
CA TYR A 934 20.94 -10.73 -4.18
C TYR A 934 22.15 -10.56 -3.25
N GLY A 935 23.07 -11.52 -3.24
CA GLY A 935 24.31 -11.51 -2.42
C GLY A 935 24.09 -11.63 -0.90
N SER A 936 22.84 -11.64 -0.41
CA SER A 936 22.54 -11.86 1.01
C SER A 936 21.07 -12.27 1.24
N GLU A 937 20.83 -12.99 2.33
CA GLU A 937 19.50 -13.43 2.78
C GLU A 937 18.59 -12.25 3.16
N ARG A 938 19.15 -11.20 3.78
CA ARG A 938 18.41 -9.98 4.10
C ARG A 938 17.91 -9.27 2.83
N LYS A 939 18.75 -9.16 1.80
CA LYS A 939 18.35 -8.56 0.50
C LYS A 939 17.33 -9.44 -0.22
N ALA A 940 17.58 -10.75 -0.33
CA ALA A 940 16.66 -11.69 -0.98
C ALA A 940 15.23 -11.64 -0.40
N MET A 941 15.10 -11.61 0.93
CA MET A 941 13.79 -11.49 1.59
C MET A 941 13.15 -10.12 1.47
N THR A 942 13.96 -9.07 1.25
CA THR A 942 13.46 -7.71 0.98
C THR A 942 12.91 -7.61 -0.44
N TYR A 943 13.55 -8.25 -1.43
CA TYR A 943 13.15 -8.20 -2.84
C TYR A 943 12.09 -9.24 -3.24
N LEU A 944 11.88 -10.30 -2.44
CA LEU A 944 10.98 -11.40 -2.77
C LEU A 944 9.53 -10.97 -3.08
N PRO A 945 8.87 -10.09 -2.30
CA PRO A 945 7.51 -9.64 -2.62
C PRO A 945 7.40 -8.95 -3.98
N ALA A 946 8.40 -8.13 -4.34
CA ALA A 946 8.43 -7.43 -5.63
C ALA A 946 8.75 -8.37 -6.79
N TYR A 947 9.65 -9.34 -6.55
CA TYR A 947 9.94 -10.40 -7.50
C TYR A 947 8.68 -11.21 -7.82
N CYS A 948 7.91 -11.61 -6.80
CA CYS A 948 6.67 -12.36 -6.97
C CYS A 948 5.54 -11.54 -7.61
N ALA A 949 5.41 -10.26 -7.24
CA ALA A 949 4.47 -9.34 -7.88
C ALA A 949 4.71 -9.26 -9.39
N HIS A 950 5.96 -9.06 -9.78
CA HIS A 950 6.36 -9.04 -11.18
C HIS A 950 5.99 -10.35 -11.89
N ARG A 951 6.21 -11.52 -11.27
CA ARG A 951 5.83 -12.81 -11.89
C ARG A 951 4.33 -12.90 -12.18
N VAL A 952 3.51 -12.59 -11.19
CA VAL A 952 2.06 -12.60 -11.37
C VAL A 952 1.62 -11.59 -12.42
N GLU A 953 2.23 -10.41 -12.45
CA GLU A 953 1.94 -9.40 -13.46
C GLU A 953 2.23 -9.88 -14.89
N VAL A 954 3.35 -10.59 -15.15
CA VAL A 954 3.65 -11.04 -16.52
C VAL A 954 2.68 -12.15 -16.99
N SER A 955 2.23 -13.03 -16.08
CA SER A 955 1.30 -14.12 -16.41
C SER A 955 -0.18 -13.72 -16.42
N TYR A 956 -0.62 -12.80 -15.55
CA TYR A 956 -2.02 -12.37 -15.38
C TYR A 956 -2.25 -10.88 -15.69
N LYS A 957 -1.43 -10.33 -16.59
CA LYS A 957 -1.35 -8.89 -16.85
C LYS A 957 -2.68 -8.14 -17.00
N VAL A 958 -3.57 -8.64 -17.85
CA VAL A 958 -4.88 -8.03 -18.15
C VAL A 958 -5.70 -7.86 -16.88
N LEU A 959 -5.77 -8.92 -16.09
CA LEU A 959 -6.53 -8.99 -14.86
C LEU A 959 -5.90 -8.14 -13.75
N VAL A 960 -4.58 -8.12 -13.63
CA VAL A 960 -3.85 -7.27 -12.68
C VAL A 960 -4.08 -5.78 -12.98
N VAL A 961 -4.04 -5.40 -14.25
CA VAL A 961 -4.32 -4.02 -14.69
C VAL A 961 -5.76 -3.65 -14.39
N ALA A 962 -6.73 -4.53 -14.66
CA ALA A 962 -8.13 -4.27 -14.36
C ALA A 962 -8.38 -4.15 -12.85
N LEU A 963 -7.75 -5.01 -12.04
CA LEU A 963 -7.78 -4.94 -10.57
C LEU A 963 -7.16 -3.63 -10.09
N GLY A 964 -5.95 -3.29 -10.55
CA GLY A 964 -5.26 -2.06 -10.18
C GLY A 964 -5.99 -0.80 -10.59
N PHE A 965 -6.66 -0.78 -11.75
CA PHE A 965 -7.45 0.36 -12.19
C PHE A 965 -8.65 0.58 -11.27
N HIS A 966 -9.41 -0.49 -10.99
CA HIS A 966 -10.54 -0.42 -10.07
C HIS A 966 -10.14 -0.19 -8.62
N SER A 967 -8.88 -0.46 -8.27
CA SER A 967 -8.29 -0.24 -6.95
C SER A 967 -7.41 1.00 -6.84
N LEU A 968 -7.13 1.75 -7.92
CA LEU A 968 -6.30 2.97 -7.87
C LEU A 968 -6.91 4.23 -8.51
N PHE A 969 -7.91 4.08 -9.37
CA PHE A 969 -8.48 5.22 -10.06
C PHE A 969 -9.98 5.30 -9.96
N THR A 970 -10.41 6.51 -10.23
CA THR A 970 -11.77 6.91 -10.03
C THR A 970 -12.25 7.83 -11.11
N GLU A 971 -13.57 7.96 -11.30
CA GLU A 971 -14.10 8.82 -12.35
C GLU A 971 -13.65 10.29 -12.23
N GLN A 972 -13.45 10.78 -11.00
CA GLN A 972 -12.91 12.12 -10.79
C GLN A 972 -11.44 12.23 -11.17
N ASP A 973 -10.61 11.22 -10.90
CA ASP A 973 -9.22 11.21 -11.39
C ASP A 973 -9.17 11.18 -12.90
N ARG A 974 -10.00 10.29 -13.49
CA ARG A 974 -10.07 10.10 -14.92
C ARG A 974 -10.41 11.39 -15.61
N SER A 975 -11.47 12.06 -15.14
CA SER A 975 -11.88 13.36 -15.62
C SER A 975 -10.78 14.41 -15.46
N THR A 976 -10.14 14.49 -14.28
CA THR A 976 -9.11 15.47 -13.98
C THR A 976 -7.88 15.32 -14.89
N ILE A 977 -7.40 14.08 -15.05
CA ILE A 977 -6.24 13.76 -15.87
C ILE A 977 -6.57 13.89 -17.37
N ASP A 978 -7.78 13.50 -17.80
CA ASP A 978 -8.23 13.66 -19.19
C ASP A 978 -8.33 15.15 -19.57
N ILE A 979 -8.94 15.98 -18.72
CA ILE A 979 -9.04 17.44 -18.92
C ILE A 979 -7.63 18.07 -18.91
N GLY A 980 -6.77 17.62 -18.01
CA GLY A 980 -5.36 18.03 -17.95
C GLY A 980 -4.62 17.71 -19.26
N PHE A 981 -4.79 16.50 -19.78
CA PHE A 981 -4.18 16.06 -21.04
C PHE A 981 -4.73 16.83 -22.24
N ASP A 982 -6.05 17.03 -22.33
CA ASP A 982 -6.67 17.81 -23.40
C ASP A 982 -6.18 19.27 -23.39
N SER A 983 -5.87 19.81 -22.20
CA SER A 983 -5.22 21.11 -22.04
C SER A 983 -3.78 21.13 -22.57
N LEU A 984 -3.02 20.04 -22.41
CA LEU A 984 -1.68 19.91 -23.00
C LEU A 984 -1.73 19.88 -24.52
N VAL A 985 -2.65 19.10 -25.11
CA VAL A 985 -2.83 19.02 -26.56
C VAL A 985 -3.20 20.39 -27.12
N THR A 986 -4.15 21.08 -26.47
CA THR A 986 -4.56 22.44 -26.85
C THR A 986 -3.39 23.42 -26.80
N ALA A 987 -2.59 23.37 -25.73
CA ALA A 987 -1.41 24.21 -25.58
C ALA A 987 -0.33 23.89 -26.64
N ALA A 988 -0.09 22.62 -26.93
CA ALA A 988 0.85 22.17 -27.96
C ALA A 988 0.44 22.65 -29.37
N VAL A 989 -0.83 22.47 -29.74
CA VAL A 989 -1.37 22.95 -31.02
C VAL A 989 -1.26 24.48 -31.13
N LYS A 990 -1.59 25.21 -30.05
CA LYS A 990 -1.42 26.68 -30.02
C LYS A 990 0.03 27.09 -30.23
N LYS A 991 0.98 26.40 -29.58
CA LYS A 991 2.42 26.63 -29.70
C LYS A 991 2.94 26.35 -31.11
N ILE A 992 2.51 25.25 -31.74
CA ILE A 992 2.84 24.93 -33.13
C ILE A 992 2.31 26.00 -34.10
N ASN A 993 1.06 26.43 -33.92
CA ASN A 993 0.48 27.47 -34.77
C ASN A 993 1.24 28.81 -34.64
N SER A 994 1.77 29.12 -33.46
CA SER A 994 2.61 30.29 -33.23
C SER A 994 4.07 30.15 -33.67
N ALA A 995 4.53 28.95 -34.04
CA ALA A 995 5.94 28.72 -34.36
C ALA A 995 6.34 29.41 -35.67
N GLU A 996 7.26 30.37 -35.62
CA GLU A 996 7.63 31.18 -36.80
C GLU A 996 8.48 30.39 -37.82
N TRP A 997 9.20 29.39 -37.36
CA TRP A 997 10.10 28.59 -38.21
C TRP A 997 9.38 27.54 -39.06
N MET A 998 8.09 27.28 -38.80
CA MET A 998 7.27 26.32 -39.55
C MET A 998 6.39 27.00 -40.59
N ASP A 999 6.36 26.44 -41.81
CA ASP A 999 5.43 26.87 -42.85
C ASP A 999 3.96 26.50 -42.53
N LYS A 1000 3.01 27.14 -43.23
CA LYS A 1000 1.56 26.97 -42.99
C LYS A 1000 1.11 25.52 -43.19
N GLU A 1001 1.66 24.82 -44.18
CA GLU A 1001 1.28 23.44 -44.47
C GLU A 1001 1.80 22.49 -43.38
N SER A 1002 3.07 22.63 -43.00
CA SER A 1002 3.66 21.88 -41.89
C SER A 1002 2.91 22.12 -40.57
N LYS A 1003 2.48 23.36 -40.27
CA LYS A 1003 1.66 23.67 -39.10
C LYS A 1003 0.33 22.92 -39.09
N VAL A 1004 -0.36 22.88 -40.22
CA VAL A 1004 -1.62 22.15 -40.35
C VAL A 1004 -1.38 20.65 -40.15
N ARG A 1005 -0.40 20.06 -40.84
CA ARG A 1005 -0.10 18.63 -40.73
C ARG A 1005 0.28 18.21 -39.30
N VAL A 1006 1.14 18.98 -38.64
CA VAL A 1006 1.56 18.71 -37.26
C VAL A 1006 0.41 18.93 -36.28
N SER A 1007 -0.37 20.01 -36.43
CA SER A 1007 -1.52 20.28 -35.55
C SER A 1007 -2.59 19.21 -35.68
N THR A 1008 -2.90 18.77 -36.90
CA THR A 1008 -3.82 17.66 -37.16
C THR A 1008 -3.33 16.38 -36.49
N LYS A 1009 -2.02 16.10 -36.58
CA LYS A 1009 -1.43 14.92 -35.92
C LYS A 1009 -1.53 15.00 -34.40
N LEU A 1010 -1.17 16.13 -33.80
CA LEU A 1010 -1.24 16.36 -32.36
C LEU A 1010 -2.68 16.27 -31.83
N ALA A 1011 -3.64 16.86 -32.55
CA ALA A 1011 -5.06 16.79 -32.21
C ALA A 1011 -5.63 15.37 -32.35
N ALA A 1012 -5.06 14.54 -33.24
CA ALA A 1012 -5.42 13.15 -33.43
C ALA A 1012 -4.69 12.18 -32.47
N VAL A 1013 -3.89 12.69 -31.52
CA VAL A 1013 -3.21 11.83 -30.53
C VAL A 1013 -4.27 11.16 -29.65
N LYS A 1014 -4.24 9.83 -29.63
CA LYS A 1014 -5.18 9.01 -28.86
C LYS A 1014 -4.75 8.94 -27.39
N LYS A 1015 -5.75 9.01 -26.51
CA LYS A 1015 -5.61 8.84 -25.06
C LYS A 1015 -5.62 7.35 -24.71
N ALA A 1016 -4.45 6.72 -24.59
CA ALA A 1016 -4.31 5.38 -24.03
C ALA A 1016 -4.01 5.47 -22.52
N LEU A 1017 -4.82 6.26 -21.82
CA LEU A 1017 -4.59 6.62 -20.41
C LEU A 1017 -5.21 5.63 -19.44
N TRP A 1018 -6.26 4.93 -19.89
CA TRP A 1018 -7.06 4.01 -19.09
C TRP A 1018 -7.25 2.68 -19.85
N PRO A 1019 -7.42 1.56 -19.14
CA PRO A 1019 -7.72 0.28 -19.78
C PRO A 1019 -9.02 0.37 -20.62
N PRO A 1020 -9.12 -0.32 -21.76
CA PRO A 1020 -10.36 -0.41 -22.51
C PRO A 1020 -11.50 -0.99 -21.67
N ALA A 1021 -12.75 -0.56 -21.90
CA ALA A 1021 -13.90 -1.02 -21.14
C ALA A 1021 -14.06 -2.55 -21.16
N ALA A 1022 -13.76 -3.21 -22.29
CA ALA A 1022 -13.79 -4.67 -22.42
C ALA A 1022 -12.79 -5.39 -21.49
N VAL A 1023 -11.69 -4.74 -21.11
CA VAL A 1023 -10.70 -5.28 -20.15
C VAL A 1023 -11.14 -5.08 -18.70
N LEU A 1024 -12.13 -4.22 -18.46
CA LEU A 1024 -12.77 -4.00 -17.15
C LEU A 1024 -14.07 -4.81 -17.02
N ASP A 1025 -14.50 -5.47 -18.09
CA ASP A 1025 -15.71 -6.28 -18.11
C ASP A 1025 -15.50 -7.62 -17.40
N ARG A 1026 -16.44 -7.94 -16.51
CA ARG A 1026 -16.36 -9.10 -15.64
C ARG A 1026 -16.47 -10.42 -16.41
N ASP A 1027 -17.44 -10.52 -17.31
CA ASP A 1027 -17.76 -11.77 -17.99
C ASP A 1027 -16.69 -12.12 -19.02
N GLU A 1028 -16.14 -11.08 -19.67
CA GLU A 1028 -15.02 -11.23 -20.58
C GLU A 1028 -13.73 -11.68 -19.86
N LEU A 1029 -13.44 -11.11 -18.69
CA LEU A 1029 -12.30 -11.55 -17.87
C LEU A 1029 -12.45 -13.00 -17.40
N GLU A 1030 -13.65 -13.44 -17.03
CA GLU A 1030 -13.92 -14.86 -16.70
C GLU A 1030 -13.63 -15.78 -17.89
N ARG A 1031 -14.14 -15.42 -19.06
CA ARG A 1031 -13.97 -16.20 -20.29
C ARG A 1031 -12.50 -16.35 -20.67
N ILE A 1032 -11.74 -15.25 -20.64
CA ILE A 1032 -10.31 -15.22 -20.97
C ILE A 1032 -9.52 -16.14 -20.04
N TYR A 1033 -9.77 -16.03 -18.74
CA TYR A 1033 -8.94 -16.69 -17.74
C TYR A 1033 -9.44 -18.08 -17.37
N ALA A 1034 -10.58 -18.57 -17.88
CA ALA A 1034 -11.12 -19.90 -17.61
C ALA A 1034 -10.07 -21.02 -17.71
N ASN A 1035 -9.25 -21.01 -18.77
CA ASN A 1035 -8.23 -22.02 -19.06
C ASN A 1035 -6.85 -21.74 -18.43
N PHE A 1036 -6.69 -20.65 -17.69
CA PHE A 1036 -5.47 -20.40 -16.93
C PHE A 1036 -5.46 -21.26 -15.65
N PRO A 1037 -4.27 -21.68 -15.19
CA PRO A 1037 -4.19 -22.45 -13.96
C PRO A 1037 -4.73 -21.62 -12.79
N GLY A 1038 -5.39 -22.31 -11.86
CA GLY A 1038 -5.70 -21.79 -10.52
C GLY A 1038 -4.93 -22.51 -9.43
N LYS A 1039 -4.14 -23.53 -9.79
CA LYS A 1039 -3.34 -24.39 -8.91
C LYS A 1039 -2.23 -25.10 -9.70
N ALA A 1040 -1.18 -25.53 -9.02
CA ALA A 1040 -0.14 -26.42 -9.52
C ALA A 1040 0.59 -27.09 -8.33
N GLU A 1041 1.48 -28.04 -8.57
CA GLU A 1041 2.24 -28.74 -7.54
C GLU A 1041 3.46 -27.94 -7.04
N SER A 1042 3.97 -27.02 -7.87
CA SER A 1042 5.03 -26.10 -7.49
C SER A 1042 4.87 -24.71 -8.13
N PHE A 1043 5.57 -23.70 -7.58
CA PHE A 1043 5.57 -22.37 -8.19
C PHE A 1043 6.15 -22.40 -9.59
N PHE A 1044 7.24 -23.15 -9.78
CA PHE A 1044 7.84 -23.33 -11.09
C PHE A 1044 6.84 -23.94 -12.07
N GLU A 1045 6.12 -24.99 -11.68
CA GLU A 1045 5.09 -25.59 -12.53
C GLU A 1045 3.96 -24.61 -12.85
N TYR A 1046 3.46 -23.87 -11.84
CA TYR A 1046 2.41 -22.87 -12.06
C TYR A 1046 2.88 -21.77 -13.00
N TRP A 1047 4.11 -21.28 -12.85
CA TRP A 1047 4.71 -20.32 -13.76
C TRP A 1047 4.71 -20.86 -15.19
N ILE A 1048 5.12 -22.11 -15.39
CA ILE A 1048 5.14 -22.74 -16.72
C ILE A 1048 3.71 -22.91 -17.28
N LEU A 1049 2.75 -23.37 -16.49
CA LEU A 1049 1.36 -23.54 -16.89
C LEU A 1049 0.70 -22.19 -17.21
N ALA A 1050 0.89 -21.18 -16.35
CA ALA A 1050 0.32 -19.85 -16.50
C ALA A 1050 0.97 -19.11 -17.68
N SER A 1051 2.29 -19.23 -17.85
CA SER A 1051 3.00 -18.66 -19.00
C SER A 1051 2.58 -19.33 -20.31
N THR A 1052 2.36 -20.64 -20.30
CA THR A 1052 1.87 -21.38 -21.47
C THR A 1052 0.43 -20.97 -21.83
N ALA A 1053 -0.46 -20.84 -20.84
CA ALA A 1053 -1.82 -20.33 -21.04
C ALA A 1053 -1.79 -18.88 -21.55
N ALA A 1054 -0.95 -18.03 -20.96
CA ALA A 1054 -0.74 -16.66 -21.40
C ALA A 1054 -0.23 -16.59 -22.85
N ALA A 1055 0.73 -17.44 -23.23
CA ALA A 1055 1.25 -17.50 -24.59
C ALA A 1055 0.20 -17.97 -25.60
N LYS A 1056 -0.72 -18.86 -25.20
CA LYS A 1056 -1.87 -19.26 -26.03
C LYS A 1056 -2.87 -18.12 -26.18
N TYR A 1057 -3.22 -17.45 -25.08
CA TYR A 1057 -4.14 -16.31 -25.09
C TYR A 1057 -3.59 -15.13 -25.90
N LYS A 1058 -2.28 -14.88 -25.83
CA LYS A 1058 -1.57 -13.82 -26.59
C LYS A 1058 -1.67 -13.94 -28.12
N LYS A 1059 -2.18 -15.06 -28.65
CA LYS A 1059 -2.41 -15.29 -30.09
C LYS A 1059 -3.87 -15.09 -30.50
N THR A 1060 -4.78 -14.98 -29.53
CA THR A 1060 -6.22 -14.84 -29.82
C THR A 1060 -6.52 -13.47 -30.38
N ARG A 1061 -7.54 -13.39 -31.25
CA ARG A 1061 -7.99 -12.13 -31.83
C ARG A 1061 -8.41 -11.16 -30.72
N GLU A 1062 -9.08 -11.65 -29.69
CA GLU A 1062 -9.56 -10.84 -28.56
C GLU A 1062 -8.41 -10.23 -27.75
N TYR A 1063 -7.31 -10.96 -27.52
CA TYR A 1063 -6.11 -10.37 -26.92
C TYR A 1063 -5.49 -9.30 -27.82
N LEU A 1064 -5.36 -9.59 -29.12
CA LEU A 1064 -4.75 -8.66 -30.07
C LEU A 1064 -5.57 -7.37 -30.21
N GLU A 1065 -6.90 -7.47 -30.17
CA GLU A 1065 -7.84 -6.34 -30.22
C GLU A 1065 -7.88 -5.55 -28.90
N ALA A 1066 -7.90 -6.22 -27.74
CA ALA A 1066 -7.91 -5.58 -26.42
C ALA A 1066 -6.56 -4.90 -26.08
N PHE A 1067 -5.45 -5.43 -26.59
CA PHE A 1067 -4.10 -4.94 -26.34
C PHE A 1067 -3.47 -4.20 -27.53
N ARG A 1068 -4.31 -3.72 -28.47
CA ARG A 1068 -3.90 -2.81 -29.57
C ARG A 1068 -3.04 -1.62 -29.09
N LEU A 1069 -3.19 -1.20 -27.83
CA LEU A 1069 -2.50 -0.08 -27.19
C LEU A 1069 -1.36 -0.49 -26.22
N ARG A 1070 -0.75 -1.67 -26.40
CA ARG A 1070 0.47 -2.15 -25.69
C ARG A 1070 0.63 -1.67 -24.23
N TRP A 1071 -0.27 -2.11 -23.37
CA TRP A 1071 -0.14 -2.01 -21.91
C TRP A 1071 0.97 -2.90 -21.33
N ASN A 1072 2.04 -3.20 -22.07
CA ASN A 1072 3.01 -4.25 -21.77
C ASN A 1072 4.21 -3.80 -20.92
N ASN A 1073 4.15 -2.60 -20.37
CA ASN A 1073 5.31 -1.99 -19.72
C ASN A 1073 5.26 -2.11 -18.19
N LEU A 1074 6.35 -1.68 -17.55
CA LEU A 1074 6.51 -1.65 -16.11
C LEU A 1074 5.40 -0.79 -15.46
N PRO A 1075 5.06 -1.03 -14.18
CA PRO A 1075 3.97 -0.34 -13.50
C PRO A 1075 4.04 1.19 -13.50
N ASP A 1076 5.25 1.72 -13.57
CA ASP A 1076 5.62 3.15 -13.58
C ASP A 1076 5.80 3.72 -14.99
N TYR A 1077 5.47 2.97 -16.05
CA TYR A 1077 5.69 3.40 -17.43
C TYR A 1077 4.79 4.55 -17.88
N ILE A 1078 5.39 5.50 -18.60
CA ILE A 1078 4.70 6.52 -19.40
C ILE A 1078 5.43 6.58 -20.75
N GLY A 1079 4.71 6.47 -21.85
CA GLY A 1079 5.35 6.41 -23.17
C GLY A 1079 4.50 6.90 -24.33
N TYR A 1080 5.14 6.98 -25.49
CA TYR A 1080 4.51 7.34 -26.75
C TYR A 1080 4.61 6.19 -27.75
N ASN A 1081 3.50 5.88 -28.40
CA ASN A 1081 3.42 4.87 -29.43
C ASN A 1081 3.24 5.51 -30.81
N TYR A 1082 4.31 5.49 -31.59
CA TYR A 1082 4.40 6.08 -32.91
C TYR A 1082 3.44 5.44 -33.94
N VAL A 1083 3.18 4.14 -33.79
CA VAL A 1083 2.38 3.37 -34.76
C VAL A 1083 0.90 3.71 -34.67
N VAL A 1084 0.37 3.85 -33.46
CA VAL A 1084 -1.06 4.12 -33.23
C VAL A 1084 -1.35 5.58 -32.87
N ASN A 1085 -0.31 6.42 -32.83
CA ASN A 1085 -0.36 7.84 -32.48
C ASN A 1085 -1.01 8.05 -31.09
N SER A 1086 -0.46 7.42 -30.04
CA SER A 1086 -1.04 7.48 -28.69
C SER A 1086 -0.03 7.74 -27.59
N VAL A 1087 -0.47 8.47 -26.56
CA VAL A 1087 0.23 8.55 -25.27
C VAL A 1087 -0.33 7.47 -24.35
N GLU A 1088 0.56 6.64 -23.82
CA GLU A 1088 0.27 5.46 -22.99
C GLU A 1088 0.72 5.73 -21.55
N LEU A 1089 -0.17 5.45 -20.58
CA LEU A 1089 0.07 5.69 -19.15
C LEU A 1089 -0.19 4.41 -18.36
N ALA A 1090 0.81 3.91 -17.64
CA ALA A 1090 0.62 2.80 -16.71
C ALA A 1090 0.01 3.28 -15.38
N ILE A 1091 -0.69 2.36 -14.71
CA ILE A 1091 -1.52 2.65 -13.54
C ILE A 1091 -0.70 3.23 -12.37
N ALA A 1092 0.51 2.74 -12.08
CA ALA A 1092 1.28 3.28 -10.95
C ALA A 1092 1.89 4.66 -11.25
N ALA A 1093 2.06 5.02 -12.52
CA ALA A 1093 2.64 6.30 -12.93
C ALA A 1093 1.74 7.51 -12.61
N ALA A 1094 0.44 7.29 -12.41
CA ALA A 1094 -0.53 8.28 -11.96
C ALA A 1094 -0.82 8.19 -10.44
N THR A 1095 0.22 7.93 -9.64
CA THR A 1095 0.17 7.97 -8.16
C THR A 1095 1.27 8.90 -7.61
N PRO A 1096 1.26 9.27 -6.31
CA PRO A 1096 2.31 10.10 -5.74
C PRO A 1096 3.70 9.45 -5.85
N PRO A 1097 4.77 10.19 -6.21
CA PRO A 1097 4.81 11.66 -6.27
C PRO A 1097 4.45 12.31 -7.62
N SER A 1098 4.05 11.55 -8.65
CA SER A 1098 3.71 12.11 -9.97
C SER A 1098 2.33 12.77 -9.98
N TYR A 1099 1.33 12.16 -9.34
CA TYR A 1099 -0.03 12.70 -9.27
C TYR A 1099 -0.55 12.65 -7.84
N TYR A 1100 -1.14 13.77 -7.43
CA TYR A 1100 -1.79 13.94 -6.14
C TYR A 1100 -3.25 14.32 -6.41
N ARG A 1101 -4.19 13.46 -6.00
CA ARG A 1101 -5.62 13.63 -6.34
C ARG A 1101 -6.18 14.96 -5.85
N ASN A 1102 -5.78 15.35 -4.65
CA ASN A 1102 -6.22 16.56 -4.00
C ASN A 1102 -5.13 17.66 -4.04
N GLY A 1103 -4.15 17.55 -4.94
CA GLY A 1103 -3.08 18.55 -5.11
C GLY A 1103 -3.53 19.82 -5.85
N THR A 1104 -2.70 20.86 -5.83
CA THR A 1104 -2.92 22.05 -6.68
C THR A 1104 -2.66 21.73 -8.15
N LYS A 1105 -3.20 22.55 -9.06
CA LYS A 1105 -2.81 22.54 -10.47
C LYS A 1105 -1.30 22.70 -10.64
N ALA A 1106 -0.60 23.51 -9.84
CA ALA A 1106 0.86 23.60 -9.92
C ALA A 1106 1.55 22.23 -9.74
N MET A 1107 1.01 21.38 -8.85
CA MET A 1107 1.52 20.02 -8.61
C MET A 1107 1.15 19.06 -9.72
N LEU A 1108 -0.10 19.09 -10.21
CA LEU A 1108 -0.54 18.26 -11.34
C LEU A 1108 0.24 18.59 -12.63
N TYR A 1109 0.38 19.88 -12.93
CA TYR A 1109 1.13 20.36 -14.09
C TYR A 1109 2.64 20.16 -13.93
N GLY A 1110 3.19 20.37 -12.72
CA GLY A 1110 4.61 20.12 -12.46
C GLY A 1110 4.97 18.64 -12.33
N GLY A 1111 3.97 17.79 -12.11
CA GLY A 1111 4.08 16.34 -11.91
C GLY A 1111 3.69 15.52 -13.15
N LEU A 1112 2.56 14.82 -13.06
CA LEU A 1112 2.10 13.86 -14.07
C LEU A 1112 1.94 14.48 -15.46
N LEU A 1113 1.37 15.69 -15.56
CA LEU A 1113 1.15 16.31 -16.88
C LEU A 1113 2.46 16.73 -17.55
N PHE A 1114 3.50 17.08 -16.79
CA PHE A 1114 4.84 17.30 -17.36
C PHE A 1114 5.37 15.99 -17.98
N LEU A 1115 5.27 14.86 -17.27
CA LEU A 1115 5.68 13.55 -17.80
C LEU A 1115 4.85 13.10 -19.01
N MET A 1116 3.56 13.46 -19.08
CA MET A 1116 2.73 13.19 -20.26
C MET A 1116 3.10 14.11 -21.42
N ALA A 1117 3.45 15.37 -21.15
CA ALA A 1117 3.90 16.31 -22.18
C ALA A 1117 5.21 15.87 -22.82
N THR A 1118 6.16 15.30 -22.07
CA THR A 1118 7.40 14.74 -22.66
C THR A 1118 7.08 13.64 -23.65
N GLN A 1119 6.04 12.82 -23.41
CA GLN A 1119 5.59 11.80 -24.36
C GLN A 1119 4.78 12.39 -25.52
N LEU A 1120 3.94 13.39 -25.28
CA LEU A 1120 3.20 14.08 -26.34
C LEU A 1120 4.14 14.72 -27.37
N VAL A 1121 5.24 15.30 -26.92
CA VAL A 1121 6.27 15.89 -27.79
C VAL A 1121 6.94 14.84 -28.69
N ARG A 1122 6.94 13.56 -28.30
CA ARG A 1122 7.44 12.48 -29.16
C ARG A 1122 6.61 12.30 -30.43
N ALA A 1123 5.35 12.75 -30.45
CA ALA A 1123 4.56 12.81 -31.68
C ALA A 1123 5.21 13.65 -32.78
N ILE A 1124 6.06 14.59 -32.39
CA ILE A 1124 6.72 15.58 -33.25
C ILE A 1124 8.26 15.55 -33.11
N ASP A 1125 8.80 14.47 -32.56
CA ASP A 1125 10.25 14.23 -32.53
C ASP A 1125 10.77 13.69 -33.88
N ALA A 1126 12.08 13.50 -34.01
CA ALA A 1126 12.68 13.09 -35.28
C ALA A 1126 12.12 11.76 -35.81
N GLU A 1127 11.69 10.85 -34.93
CA GLU A 1127 11.03 9.62 -35.33
C GLU A 1127 9.55 9.85 -35.59
N GLY A 1128 8.85 10.56 -34.69
CA GLY A 1128 7.44 10.91 -34.81
C GLY A 1128 7.10 11.57 -36.11
N LEU A 1129 7.94 12.47 -36.63
CA LEU A 1129 7.69 13.12 -37.90
C LEU A 1129 7.63 12.15 -39.10
N LYS A 1130 8.14 10.92 -38.98
CA LYS A 1130 8.01 9.89 -40.02
C LYS A 1130 6.66 9.16 -39.99
N TRP A 1131 5.83 9.41 -38.98
CA TRP A 1131 4.54 8.73 -38.82
C TRP A 1131 3.39 9.72 -39.01
N THR A 1132 2.42 9.39 -39.86
CA THR A 1132 1.17 10.16 -39.99
C THR A 1132 0.24 9.91 -38.80
N SER A 1133 -0.84 10.69 -38.67
CA SER A 1133 -1.86 10.48 -37.62
C SER A 1133 -2.51 9.08 -37.65
N ASN A 1134 -2.45 8.41 -38.80
CA ASN A 1134 -3.06 7.10 -39.03
C ASN A 1134 -2.05 5.95 -38.93
N GLY A 1135 -0.79 6.22 -38.58
CA GLY A 1135 0.25 5.20 -38.42
C GLY A 1135 0.97 4.80 -39.70
N THR A 1136 0.86 5.58 -40.77
CA THR A 1136 1.58 5.34 -42.03
C THR A 1136 2.97 5.94 -41.96
N VAL A 1137 3.98 5.20 -42.40
CA VAL A 1137 5.35 5.69 -42.49
C VAL A 1137 5.52 6.57 -43.74
N VAL A 1138 6.09 7.75 -43.56
CA VAL A 1138 6.46 8.74 -44.57
C VAL A 1138 7.87 9.25 -44.28
N ASN A 1139 8.53 9.87 -45.26
CA ASN A 1139 9.87 10.45 -45.02
C ASN A 1139 9.82 11.54 -43.93
N SER A 1140 8.82 12.41 -43.99
CA SER A 1140 8.49 13.39 -42.96
C SER A 1140 7.09 13.95 -43.22
N ILE A 1141 6.36 14.30 -42.16
CA ILE A 1141 5.13 15.08 -42.26
C ILE A 1141 5.41 16.57 -42.52
N LEU A 1142 6.63 17.04 -42.28
CA LEU A 1142 7.06 18.40 -42.58
C LEU A 1142 7.44 18.54 -44.06
N THR A 1143 7.38 19.77 -44.59
CA THR A 1143 8.03 20.09 -45.87
C THR A 1143 9.55 20.01 -45.72
N ASP A 1144 10.28 19.73 -46.80
CA ASP A 1144 11.76 19.64 -46.77
C ASP A 1144 12.41 20.89 -46.17
N SER A 1145 11.86 22.06 -46.51
CA SER A 1145 12.31 23.36 -45.99
C SER A 1145 12.14 23.49 -44.46
N THR A 1146 11.03 22.99 -43.92
CA THR A 1146 10.73 23.03 -42.49
C THR A 1146 11.45 21.92 -41.74
N TYR A 1147 11.68 20.75 -42.37
CA TYR A 1147 12.42 19.65 -41.78
C TYR A 1147 13.90 20.00 -41.53
N ALA A 1148 14.55 20.73 -42.44
CA ALA A 1148 15.91 21.23 -42.23
C ALA A 1148 15.99 22.16 -41.00
N LYS A 1149 15.00 23.05 -40.83
CA LYS A 1149 14.90 23.94 -39.65
C LYS A 1149 14.61 23.16 -38.37
N PHE A 1150 13.76 22.13 -38.44
CA PHE A 1150 13.49 21.23 -37.32
C PHE A 1150 14.77 20.59 -36.79
N GLN A 1151 15.64 20.06 -37.67
CA GLN A 1151 16.89 19.42 -37.24
C GLN A 1151 17.79 20.38 -36.44
N ALA A 1152 17.88 21.65 -36.85
CA ALA A 1152 18.61 22.67 -36.11
C ALA A 1152 17.95 23.01 -34.76
N LYS A 1153 16.62 23.08 -34.70
CA LYS A 1153 15.87 23.37 -33.46
C LYS A 1153 15.87 22.20 -32.47
N ALA A 1154 15.78 20.96 -32.95
CA ALA A 1154 15.71 19.75 -32.14
C ALA A 1154 17.07 19.30 -31.60
N SER A 1155 18.17 19.61 -32.30
CA SER A 1155 19.52 19.21 -31.89
C SER A 1155 20.08 20.01 -30.71
N CYS A 1156 19.62 21.25 -30.48
CA CYS A 1156 19.96 22.09 -29.31
C CYS A 1156 21.40 21.85 -28.78
N ASN A 1157 22.40 22.14 -29.61
CA ASN A 1157 23.81 21.92 -29.26
C ASN A 1157 24.35 23.08 -28.42
N ASN A 1158 24.21 23.00 -27.09
CA ASN A 1158 24.83 23.94 -26.14
C ASN A 1158 26.25 23.51 -25.72
N GLY A 1159 27.08 23.02 -26.64
CA GLY A 1159 28.51 22.78 -26.40
C GLY A 1159 28.88 21.65 -25.42
N MET A 1160 27.95 20.77 -25.05
CA MET A 1160 28.24 19.53 -24.31
C MET A 1160 27.94 18.32 -25.19
N GLU A 1161 28.98 17.61 -25.61
CA GLU A 1161 28.87 16.39 -26.41
C GLU A 1161 28.08 15.32 -25.62
N ASN A 1162 27.05 14.75 -26.26
CA ASN A 1162 26.30 13.53 -25.87
C ASN A 1162 25.01 13.60 -25.04
N SER A 1163 24.27 14.72 -24.96
CA SER A 1163 22.94 14.66 -24.32
C SER A 1163 21.87 15.56 -24.97
N SER A 1164 21.03 14.99 -25.85
CA SER A 1164 19.81 15.65 -26.36
C SER A 1164 18.85 15.97 -25.21
N VAL A 1165 18.47 17.24 -25.04
CA VAL A 1165 17.46 17.72 -24.03
C VAL A 1165 16.04 17.77 -24.62
N PHE A 1166 15.87 17.15 -25.79
CA PHE A 1166 14.60 16.88 -26.44
C PHE A 1166 14.18 15.46 -26.03
N PRO A 1167 12.95 15.24 -25.50
CA PRO A 1167 11.73 16.07 -25.60
C PRO A 1167 11.42 17.03 -24.42
N GLU A 1168 12.28 17.20 -23.43
CA GLU A 1168 11.95 17.84 -22.15
C GLU A 1168 11.72 19.36 -22.24
N ILE A 1169 12.53 20.08 -23.02
CA ILE A 1169 12.41 21.55 -23.15
C ILE A 1169 11.05 21.98 -23.76
N PRO A 1170 10.62 21.44 -24.92
CA PRO A 1170 9.30 21.77 -25.46
C PRO A 1170 8.17 21.37 -24.51
N ALA A 1171 8.32 20.24 -23.80
CA ALA A 1171 7.32 19.77 -22.84
C ALA A 1171 7.14 20.72 -21.66
N LEU A 1172 8.23 21.27 -21.11
CA LEU A 1172 8.17 22.27 -20.05
C LEU A 1172 7.39 23.52 -20.50
N ASP A 1173 7.66 23.99 -21.73
CA ASP A 1173 6.99 25.16 -22.30
C ASP A 1173 5.49 24.94 -22.57
N ILE A 1174 5.12 23.75 -23.07
CA ILE A 1174 3.72 23.36 -23.26
C ILE A 1174 3.00 23.32 -21.91
N THR A 1175 3.59 22.61 -20.95
CA THR A 1175 2.95 22.34 -19.65
C THR A 1175 2.78 23.61 -18.83
N TYR A 1176 3.80 24.47 -18.81
CA TYR A 1176 3.72 25.78 -18.15
C TYR A 1176 2.69 26.71 -18.81
N SER A 1177 2.59 26.68 -20.14
CA SER A 1177 1.57 27.44 -20.87
C SER A 1177 0.16 26.93 -20.55
N ALA A 1178 -0.02 25.62 -20.43
CA ALA A 1178 -1.30 25.01 -20.08
C ALA A 1178 -1.69 25.36 -18.63
N LEU A 1179 -0.74 25.33 -17.68
CA LEU A 1179 -0.94 25.78 -16.30
C LEU A 1179 -1.42 27.24 -16.25
N LYS A 1180 -0.73 28.15 -16.93
CA LYS A 1180 -1.13 29.57 -16.97
C LYS A 1180 -2.53 29.77 -17.53
N ASN A 1181 -2.88 29.07 -18.61
CA ASN A 1181 -4.23 29.14 -19.18
C ASN A 1181 -5.28 28.59 -18.19
N SER A 1182 -4.95 27.52 -17.45
CA SER A 1182 -5.87 26.95 -16.46
C SER A 1182 -6.22 27.91 -15.32
N TYR A 1183 -5.28 28.77 -14.90
CA TYR A 1183 -5.53 29.80 -13.88
C TYR A 1183 -6.38 30.98 -14.38
N LEU A 1184 -6.38 31.24 -15.69
CA LEU A 1184 -7.28 32.23 -16.28
C LEU A 1184 -8.73 31.75 -16.33
N LEU A 1185 -8.94 30.44 -16.33
CA LEU A 1185 -10.27 29.82 -16.37
C LEU A 1185 -10.85 29.57 -14.98
N ASP A 1186 -10.02 29.59 -13.93
CA ASP A 1186 -10.42 29.30 -12.56
C ASP A 1186 -9.59 30.07 -11.53
N GLU A 1187 -10.09 31.25 -11.15
CA GLU A 1187 -9.44 32.16 -10.18
C GLU A 1187 -9.56 31.70 -8.72
N ARG A 1188 -10.34 30.64 -8.45
CA ARG A 1188 -10.58 30.10 -7.11
C ARG A 1188 -9.56 29.04 -6.70
N GLU A 1189 -8.56 28.78 -7.54
CA GLU A 1189 -7.52 27.81 -7.25
C GLU A 1189 -6.78 28.16 -5.93
N PRO A 1190 -6.62 27.18 -5.03
CA PRO A 1190 -5.84 27.37 -3.82
C PRO A 1190 -4.34 27.61 -4.08
N LEU A 1191 -3.71 28.50 -3.31
CA LEU A 1191 -2.26 28.79 -3.38
C LEU A 1191 -1.45 27.64 -2.79
N PRO A 1192 -0.23 27.30 -3.24
CA PRO A 1192 0.56 26.28 -2.54
C PRO A 1192 0.84 26.68 -1.10
N LEU A 1193 1.06 25.67 -0.26
CA LEU A 1193 1.15 25.74 1.19
C LEU A 1193 1.88 26.94 1.81
N ARG A 1194 2.97 27.32 1.17
CA ARG A 1194 4.01 28.17 1.72
C ARG A 1194 3.93 29.50 1.00
N GLU A 1195 3.74 30.58 1.74
CA GLU A 1195 3.71 31.95 1.20
C GLU A 1195 4.97 32.31 0.41
N ASP A 1196 6.12 31.79 0.83
CA ASP A 1196 7.41 31.99 0.17
C ASP A 1196 7.60 31.13 -1.11
N LEU A 1197 6.70 30.17 -1.35
CA LEU A 1197 6.66 29.27 -2.50
C LEU A 1197 5.36 29.43 -3.31
N PRO A 1198 5.23 30.49 -4.14
CA PRO A 1198 4.08 30.67 -5.01
C PRO A 1198 3.94 29.52 -6.04
N ALA A 1199 2.74 29.38 -6.61
CA ALA A 1199 2.37 28.31 -7.55
C ALA A 1199 3.38 28.07 -8.66
N GLU A 1200 3.98 29.14 -9.20
CA GLU A 1200 4.96 29.04 -10.27
C GLU A 1200 6.30 28.46 -9.78
N LYS A 1201 6.75 28.78 -8.55
CA LYS A 1201 7.95 28.15 -7.96
C LYS A 1201 7.69 26.68 -7.69
N VAL A 1202 6.52 26.34 -7.13
CA VAL A 1202 6.13 24.94 -6.86
C VAL A 1202 6.10 24.12 -8.13
N PHE A 1203 5.58 24.66 -9.24
CA PHE A 1203 5.65 24.00 -10.54
C PHE A 1203 7.09 23.60 -10.93
N PHE A 1204 8.03 24.55 -10.95
CA PHE A 1204 9.41 24.26 -11.35
C PHE A 1204 10.15 23.35 -10.35
N MET A 1205 9.86 23.48 -9.05
CA MET A 1205 10.43 22.60 -8.03
C MET A 1205 9.89 21.18 -8.14
N THR A 1206 8.61 20.99 -8.45
CA THR A 1206 8.02 19.67 -8.69
C THR A 1206 8.65 18.99 -9.90
N VAL A 1207 8.81 19.74 -11.00
CA VAL A 1207 9.49 19.27 -12.21
C VAL A 1207 10.90 18.81 -11.89
N CYS A 1208 11.67 19.60 -11.14
CA CYS A 1208 13.04 19.23 -10.76
C CYS A 1208 13.07 18.04 -9.79
N TYR A 1209 12.15 17.99 -8.82
CA TYR A 1209 12.07 16.90 -7.84
C TYR A 1209 11.86 15.53 -8.48
N LEU A 1210 10.98 15.42 -9.48
CA LEU A 1210 10.77 14.17 -10.22
C LEU A 1210 12.02 13.71 -10.99
N THR A 1211 12.97 14.60 -11.21
CA THR A 1211 14.27 14.34 -11.85
C THR A 1211 15.43 14.24 -10.85
N CYS A 1212 15.17 13.97 -9.55
CA CYS A 1212 16.24 13.65 -8.61
C CYS A 1212 16.58 12.15 -8.67
N ALA A 1213 17.87 11.82 -8.87
CA ALA A 1213 18.41 10.46 -8.85
C ALA A 1213 19.88 10.42 -8.41
N ASN A 1214 20.34 9.26 -7.94
CA ASN A 1214 21.73 9.07 -7.52
C ASN A 1214 22.67 9.19 -8.74
N PRO A 1215 23.77 9.99 -8.67
CA PRO A 1215 24.73 10.17 -9.77
C PRO A 1215 25.38 8.87 -10.29
N SER A 1216 25.33 7.78 -9.53
CA SER A 1216 25.89 6.47 -9.92
C SER A 1216 24.89 5.56 -10.67
N GLY A 1217 23.65 6.00 -10.90
CA GLY A 1217 22.58 5.25 -11.56
C GLY A 1217 22.65 5.25 -13.10
N HIS A 1218 22.03 4.26 -13.74
CA HIS A 1218 22.04 4.06 -15.21
C HIS A 1218 21.22 5.09 -16.04
N TYR A 1219 20.61 6.11 -15.42
CA TYR A 1219 19.84 7.15 -16.12
C TYR A 1219 20.58 8.50 -16.07
N PRO A 1220 21.43 8.83 -17.06
CA PRO A 1220 22.32 10.00 -17.03
C PRO A 1220 21.60 11.37 -17.06
N PHE A 1221 20.31 11.42 -17.39
CA PHE A 1221 19.50 12.64 -17.36
C PHE A 1221 18.72 12.86 -16.07
N ALA A 1222 18.50 11.80 -15.28
CA ALA A 1222 17.64 11.84 -14.09
C ALA A 1222 18.35 12.40 -12.85
N ALA A 1223 19.51 13.02 -12.98
CA ALA A 1223 20.28 13.57 -11.86
C ALA A 1223 20.54 15.09 -11.96
N ASP A 1224 20.08 15.75 -13.05
CA ASP A 1224 20.36 17.18 -13.25
C ASP A 1224 19.26 17.93 -14.03
N CYS A 1225 18.33 18.57 -13.29
CA CYS A 1225 17.25 19.39 -13.83
C CYS A 1225 17.71 20.77 -14.36
N ASN A 1226 18.98 21.14 -14.13
CA ASN A 1226 19.54 22.44 -14.52
C ASN A 1226 19.42 22.69 -16.03
N LYS A 1227 19.73 21.68 -16.86
CA LYS A 1227 19.66 21.80 -18.33
C LYS A 1227 18.27 22.18 -18.84
N LEU A 1228 17.22 21.76 -18.12
CA LEU A 1228 15.85 22.07 -18.45
C LEU A 1228 15.51 23.53 -18.12
N VAL A 1229 15.82 23.97 -16.90
CA VAL A 1229 15.46 25.32 -16.42
C VAL A 1229 16.33 26.43 -17.02
N GLN A 1230 17.58 26.13 -17.39
CA GLN A 1230 18.48 27.04 -18.12
C GLN A 1230 17.87 27.60 -19.40
N ASN A 1231 17.06 26.78 -20.08
CA ASN A 1231 16.44 27.13 -21.35
C ASN A 1231 15.06 27.80 -21.16
N SER A 1232 14.54 27.89 -19.93
CA SER A 1232 13.23 28.48 -19.66
C SER A 1232 13.34 29.96 -19.28
N LYS A 1233 12.81 30.85 -20.13
CA LYS A 1233 12.65 32.29 -19.80
C LYS A 1233 11.66 32.50 -18.65
N SER A 1234 10.68 31.60 -18.53
CA SER A 1234 9.69 31.64 -17.45
C SER A 1234 10.32 31.32 -16.11
N PHE A 1235 11.19 30.30 -16.03
CA PHE A 1235 11.93 29.97 -14.82
C PHE A 1235 12.76 31.16 -14.32
N ALA A 1236 13.59 31.75 -15.19
CA ALA A 1236 14.47 32.86 -14.81
C ALA A 1236 13.68 34.06 -14.25
N ARG A 1237 12.46 34.30 -14.76
CA ARG A 1237 11.56 35.34 -14.24
C ARG A 1237 11.00 34.98 -12.87
N VAL A 1238 10.59 33.72 -12.68
CA VAL A 1238 9.96 33.24 -11.44
C VAL A 1238 10.96 33.19 -10.27
N PHE A 1239 12.22 32.90 -10.55
CA PHE A 1239 13.31 32.88 -9.55
C PHE A 1239 14.17 34.15 -9.54
N ASN A 1240 13.82 35.17 -10.33
CA ASN A 1240 14.55 36.44 -10.44
C ASN A 1240 16.05 36.26 -10.79
N CYS A 1241 16.37 35.33 -11.69
CA CYS A 1241 17.76 35.04 -12.04
C CYS A 1241 18.37 36.12 -12.95
N PRO A 1242 19.51 36.73 -12.57
CA PRO A 1242 20.20 37.72 -13.39
C PRO A 1242 20.58 37.17 -14.77
N LYS A 1243 20.50 38.00 -15.81
CA LYS A 1243 20.94 37.63 -17.16
C LYS A 1243 22.45 37.30 -17.12
N GLY A 1244 22.82 36.11 -17.60
CA GLY A 1244 24.20 35.62 -17.56
C GLY A 1244 24.54 34.73 -16.36
N SER A 1245 23.64 34.58 -15.37
CA SER A 1245 23.77 33.53 -14.34
C SER A 1245 23.70 32.13 -14.95
N LYS A 1246 24.19 31.11 -14.23
CA LYS A 1246 24.24 29.74 -14.76
C LYS A 1246 22.86 29.20 -15.14
N MET A 1247 21.79 29.55 -14.42
CA MET A 1247 20.42 29.15 -14.76
C MET A 1247 19.68 30.17 -15.64
N ASN A 1248 20.33 31.27 -16.04
CA ASN A 1248 19.81 32.21 -17.02
C ASN A 1248 20.88 32.63 -18.06
N PRO A 1249 21.40 31.67 -18.85
CA PRO A 1249 22.37 31.96 -19.90
C PRO A 1249 21.77 32.88 -20.98
N VAL A 1250 22.64 33.64 -21.65
CA VAL A 1250 22.24 34.55 -22.73
C VAL A 1250 21.69 33.76 -23.91
N GLU A 1251 22.35 32.67 -24.27
CA GLU A 1251 21.92 31.73 -25.30
C GLU A 1251 21.04 30.66 -24.67
N LYS A 1252 19.84 30.49 -25.22
CA LYS A 1252 18.85 29.50 -24.76
C LYS A 1252 18.32 28.75 -25.97
N CYS A 1253 18.18 27.44 -25.82
CA CYS A 1253 17.40 26.64 -26.75
C CYS A 1253 15.91 26.91 -26.57
N SER A 1254 15.23 27.14 -27.68
CA SER A 1254 13.77 27.21 -27.73
C SER A 1254 13.28 26.52 -28.98
N PHE A 1255 12.30 25.64 -28.81
CA PHE A 1255 11.73 24.90 -29.92
C PHE A 1255 10.61 25.66 -30.62
N PHE A 1256 9.75 26.39 -29.89
CA PHE A 1256 8.58 27.07 -30.49
C PHE A 1256 8.86 28.49 -30.99
N THR A 1257 9.97 29.11 -30.58
CA THR A 1257 10.38 30.46 -30.99
C THR A 1257 11.66 30.43 -31.78
#